data_AF-A0A972VKW1-F1
#
_entry.id   AF-A0A972VKW1-F1
#
_cell.length_a   1.000
_cell.length_b   1.000
_cell.length_c   1.000
_cell.angle_alpha   90.00
_cell.angle_beta   90.00
_cell.angle_gamma   90.00
#
_symmetry.space_group_name_H-M   'P 1'
#
loop_
_entity.id
_entity.type
_entity.pdbx_description
1 polymer ?
#
loop_
_entity_poly.entity_id
_entity_poly.type
_entity_poly.pdbx_seq_one_letter_code
_entity_poly.pdbx_strand_id
1 'polypeptide(L)'
;MYKKPLACLLIFTFLFIPLKSEESKYFDSMENREAGPWGWNIHNGNKITTEFWNFGSISSPGNHITDIVWNGLGYGYEFGLLVTAEVEVTPYSHQDAYVKLDENGNPVIDTEGDTVWVACVISEGLMSYPEVSPDNSEIWGWEPVNGYMLENHIAMSDQPYTWPTNWNSWPGRFGDGIILADQESYFVIEDSYNKEFEFYPVADDSTIRGLGLTIECRYFQFSDPNLEDCLFMVYDITNIGDYTLNDIQIGFWGDPHIGGPANYADDLSMYNLEYNLAYAWDEDGNSDIIGVTPGYFGLTLIETPDNVGMQSFHAPPFFAQNAPRNDDYFWTNFLQPGTYDSTNSIVSGDFVFVMGSGMFSIGSGETKTVSAAMILGSDYNDLIQNTQIAQFNYPGRLSSYPLQQHDIDLIYPSYNDVISGSVSIQWNSTSFDGNPLFVDIYYNSNNGGSWELIAEGISDIGTYSWDTETVIDGYNYQLLMYAYNDSTSGVIISEYFIINNPANEVGIEVLLLQPNSHVNNPTLSGNITFGWRAGDADGAPVTINITHNDGEEYFIQNEVNDGICVFQSTDLANGWYSFRIDATDGYHIGESNVTGSILIHNEFESIPYSAIDHSNGYATGIVSVNIINSSNITGHIYEISIDDSSETSLTYDVLDMNAGEVVLENGYIYSPESDGPLFDGLRLNFDNQNLNINYELTGWTENSNCNLVTNIKPFNNLLSRRYPADYEIRFFDELVDSSSQPDHGYIKTNFEIWETTDSNNIEKRLFIVIELSQDSLWTPGERVIILQDSIFSVGALSWEIILNYPTDGETIMPILGDIYQIFTYRPFTSQDTYQINTSGLTIKGSESNIPNQYSLNQNYPNPFNPNTTINFTIPTESYTRIVVYDIMGRKVKELINSRLTAGSHNILWNGKNNFGIESSTGIYFAKMTTPEYSKTIKMVLMK
;
A
#
# COMPACT_ATOMS: atom_id res chain seq x y z
N MET A 1 46.17 38.59 -37.10
CA MET A 1 44.90 39.02 -36.49
C MET A 1 43.78 38.30 -37.21
N TYR A 2 43.07 37.39 -36.54
CA TYR A 2 41.61 37.43 -36.35
C TYR A 2 41.22 36.19 -35.54
N LYS A 3 40.37 36.42 -34.53
CA LYS A 3 40.03 35.54 -33.41
C LYS A 3 39.20 34.33 -33.84
N LYS A 4 39.50 33.16 -33.26
CA LYS A 4 38.60 31.99 -33.12
C LYS A 4 37.54 32.27 -32.04
N PRO A 5 36.38 31.60 -32.11
CA PRO A 5 35.73 31.03 -30.93
C PRO A 5 35.86 29.49 -30.92
N LEU A 6 36.03 28.96 -29.71
CA LEU A 6 36.10 27.55 -29.36
C LEU A 6 34.74 26.86 -29.57
N ALA A 7 34.77 25.67 -30.17
CA ALA A 7 33.82 24.60 -29.87
C ALA A 7 34.54 23.62 -28.94
N CYS A 8 34.00 23.40 -27.74
CA CYS A 8 34.49 22.42 -26.79
C CYS A 8 34.11 21.00 -27.28
N LEU A 9 35.11 20.25 -27.74
CA LEU A 9 35.06 18.81 -27.87
C LEU A 9 35.84 18.25 -26.67
N LEU A 10 35.16 17.85 -25.60
CA LEU A 10 35.77 17.18 -24.46
C LEU A 10 35.84 15.69 -24.77
N ILE A 11 37.02 15.25 -25.22
CA ILE A 11 37.44 13.86 -25.23
C ILE A 11 37.75 13.50 -23.77
N PHE A 12 36.89 12.73 -23.12
CA PHE A 12 37.27 12.00 -21.91
C PHE A 12 37.83 10.64 -22.34
N THR A 13 39.16 10.58 -22.42
CA THR A 13 39.90 9.33 -22.20
C THR A 13 39.63 8.89 -20.76
N PHE A 14 38.71 7.94 -20.57
CA PHE A 14 38.71 7.14 -19.34
C PHE A 14 39.93 6.22 -19.43
N LEU A 15 40.96 6.57 -18.66
CA LEU A 15 41.90 5.58 -18.18
C LEU A 15 41.08 4.53 -17.41
N PHE A 16 40.98 3.32 -17.96
CA PHE A 16 40.73 2.13 -17.14
C PHE A 16 41.92 2.01 -16.19
N ILE A 17 41.78 2.63 -15.02
CA ILE A 17 42.48 2.17 -13.83
C ILE A 17 41.67 0.95 -13.40
N PRO A 18 42.22 -0.28 -13.44
CA PRO A 18 41.55 -1.38 -12.75
C PRO A 18 41.48 -0.95 -11.30
N LEU A 19 40.26 -0.70 -10.80
CA LEU A 19 40.03 -0.66 -9.37
C LEU A 19 40.41 -2.06 -8.89
N LYS A 20 41.64 -2.19 -8.38
CA LYS A 20 41.93 -3.19 -7.37
C LYS A 20 40.89 -2.93 -6.29
N SER A 21 39.92 -3.84 -6.18
CA SER A 21 39.11 -3.95 -4.98
C SER A 21 40.07 -3.92 -3.80
N GLU A 22 39.74 -3.09 -2.82
CA GLU A 22 40.41 -3.14 -1.53
C GLU A 22 40.07 -4.50 -0.91
N GLU A 23 40.94 -5.49 -1.13
CA GLU A 23 41.10 -6.64 -0.24
C GLU A 23 41.25 -6.09 1.18
N SER A 24 40.18 -6.19 1.98
CA SER A 24 40.14 -5.55 3.30
C SER A 24 39.29 -6.34 4.29
N LYS A 25 40.01 -7.12 5.11
CA LYS A 25 39.82 -7.27 6.57
C LYS A 25 38.83 -8.29 7.16
N TYR A 26 38.44 -9.32 6.41
CA TYR A 26 37.93 -10.59 6.99
C TYR A 26 38.78 -11.82 6.67
N PHE A 27 39.89 -11.66 5.93
CA PHE A 27 40.90 -12.71 5.76
C PHE A 27 41.62 -13.09 7.08
N ASP A 28 41.48 -12.31 8.16
CA ASP A 28 42.18 -12.58 9.43
C ASP A 28 41.61 -13.78 10.22
N SER A 29 40.40 -14.28 9.92
CA SER A 29 39.93 -15.58 10.44
C SER A 29 40.28 -16.76 9.52
N MET A 30 40.74 -16.50 8.29
CA MET A 30 41.22 -17.50 7.34
C MET A 30 42.70 -17.87 7.54
N GLU A 31 43.41 -17.31 8.52
CA GLU A 31 44.80 -17.72 8.84
C GLU A 31 44.92 -19.23 9.15
N ASN A 32 43.81 -19.92 9.46
CA ASN A 32 43.76 -21.38 9.63
C ASN A 32 43.39 -22.17 8.35
N ARG A 33 42.94 -21.52 7.27
CA ARG A 33 42.51 -22.15 5.99
C ARG A 33 43.50 -21.91 4.83
N GLU A 34 44.72 -21.42 5.06
CA GLU A 34 45.69 -21.07 3.99
C GLU A 34 46.30 -22.25 3.19
N ALA A 35 45.80 -23.49 3.30
CA ALA A 35 46.42 -24.65 2.64
C ALA A 35 45.48 -25.79 2.18
N GLY A 36 44.16 -25.58 2.15
CA GLY A 36 43.18 -26.60 1.70
C GLY A 36 42.59 -26.32 0.32
N PRO A 37 41.82 -27.26 -0.25
CA PRO A 37 41.26 -27.18 -1.61
C PRO A 37 40.00 -26.28 -1.66
N TRP A 38 39.99 -25.15 -0.94
CA TRP A 38 38.83 -24.28 -0.85
C TRP A 38 38.84 -23.23 -1.96
N GLY A 39 37.69 -23.05 -2.61
CA GLY A 39 37.51 -22.14 -3.72
C GLY A 39 36.10 -21.54 -3.74
N TRP A 40 35.96 -20.47 -4.50
CA TRP A 40 34.71 -19.72 -4.64
C TRP A 40 34.51 -19.24 -6.07
N ASN A 41 33.27 -18.87 -6.41
CA ASN A 41 32.96 -18.12 -7.62
C ASN A 41 31.65 -17.35 -7.44
N ILE A 42 31.26 -16.58 -8.46
CA ILE A 42 30.05 -15.76 -8.47
C ILE A 42 29.12 -16.24 -9.58
N HIS A 43 27.85 -16.43 -9.23
CA HIS A 43 26.73 -16.51 -10.17
C HIS A 43 26.15 -15.10 -10.35
N ASN A 44 26.08 -14.62 -11.59
CA ASN A 44 25.54 -13.31 -11.98
C ASN A 44 24.99 -13.30 -13.41
N GLY A 45 24.54 -14.46 -13.89
CA GLY A 45 23.99 -14.68 -15.22
C GLY A 45 22.54 -14.20 -15.37
N ASN A 46 21.86 -13.90 -14.26
CA ASN A 46 20.50 -13.33 -14.24
C ASN A 46 20.36 -12.19 -13.22
N LYS A 47 19.14 -11.86 -12.77
CA LYS A 47 18.91 -10.75 -11.84
C LYS A 47 19.43 -11.03 -10.43
N ILE A 48 19.74 -12.27 -10.10
CA ILE A 48 20.36 -12.66 -8.84
C ILE A 48 21.88 -12.68 -9.01
N THR A 49 22.58 -11.96 -8.15
CA THR A 49 24.03 -12.06 -8.01
C THR A 49 24.37 -12.67 -6.66
N THR A 50 25.14 -13.75 -6.62
CA THR A 50 25.60 -14.34 -5.34
C THR A 50 26.97 -14.98 -5.49
N GLU A 51 27.76 -14.87 -4.44
CA GLU A 51 28.95 -15.70 -4.25
C GLU A 51 28.55 -17.10 -3.76
N PHE A 52 29.38 -18.11 -4.01
CA PHE A 52 29.22 -19.45 -3.44
C PHE A 52 30.56 -20.17 -3.31
N TRP A 53 30.60 -21.15 -2.42
CA TRP A 53 31.81 -21.85 -2.00
C TRP A 53 31.74 -23.34 -2.29
N ASN A 54 32.89 -23.94 -2.59
CA ASN A 54 32.97 -25.37 -2.95
C ASN A 54 32.86 -26.33 -1.76
N PHE A 55 32.42 -25.84 -0.61
CA PHE A 55 32.02 -26.62 0.56
C PHE A 55 30.52 -26.45 0.87
N GLY A 56 29.74 -25.83 -0.03
CA GLY A 56 28.27 -25.82 0.02
C GLY A 56 27.61 -24.54 0.55
N SER A 57 28.40 -23.57 1.04
CA SER A 57 27.89 -22.24 1.44
C SER A 57 27.55 -21.38 0.21
N ILE A 58 26.43 -20.66 0.31
CA ILE A 58 25.92 -19.69 -0.66
C ILE A 58 25.86 -18.33 0.05
N SER A 59 26.42 -17.31 -0.61
CA SER A 59 26.77 -15.99 -0.04
C SER A 59 28.02 -16.01 0.84
N SER A 60 28.51 -14.82 1.22
CA SER A 60 29.61 -14.63 2.16
C SER A 60 29.16 -13.72 3.32
N PRO A 61 29.21 -14.19 4.58
CA PRO A 61 28.92 -13.36 5.74
C PRO A 61 29.89 -12.18 5.87
N GLY A 62 29.39 -10.94 5.99
CA GLY A 62 30.26 -9.77 6.21
C GLY A 62 29.75 -8.38 5.79
N ASN A 63 28.48 -8.22 5.42
CA ASN A 63 27.89 -6.96 4.93
C ASN A 63 28.66 -6.44 3.69
N HIS A 64 28.75 -7.29 2.66
CA HIS A 64 29.42 -6.97 1.41
C HIS A 64 28.42 -6.95 0.26
N ILE A 65 28.79 -6.33 -0.87
CA ILE A 65 27.97 -6.23 -2.10
C ILE A 65 27.83 -7.61 -2.80
N THR A 66 28.10 -8.72 -2.08
CA THR A 66 28.06 -10.12 -2.50
C THR A 66 27.11 -10.97 -1.66
N ASP A 67 26.29 -10.34 -0.80
CA ASP A 67 25.02 -10.89 -0.32
C ASP A 67 24.21 -11.41 -1.54
N ILE A 68 23.20 -12.27 -1.36
CA ILE A 68 22.33 -12.62 -2.50
C ILE A 68 21.66 -11.31 -2.97
N VAL A 69 22.14 -10.71 -4.06
CA VAL A 69 21.70 -9.39 -4.52
C VAL A 69 20.68 -9.55 -5.62
N TRP A 70 19.53 -8.89 -5.47
CA TRP A 70 18.48 -8.81 -6.48
C TRP A 70 18.07 -7.36 -6.70
N ASN A 71 18.00 -6.92 -7.95
CA ASN A 71 17.75 -5.51 -8.32
C ASN A 71 18.66 -4.49 -7.62
N GLY A 72 19.88 -4.90 -7.27
CA GLY A 72 20.86 -4.04 -6.60
C GLY A 72 20.68 -3.91 -5.09
N LEU A 73 19.71 -4.59 -4.50
CA LEU A 73 19.48 -4.70 -3.05
C LEU A 73 19.89 -6.10 -2.55
N GLY A 74 20.42 -6.20 -1.33
CA GLY A 74 20.81 -7.48 -0.71
C GLY A 74 19.62 -8.23 -0.09
N TYR A 75 19.63 -9.55 -0.22
CA TYR A 75 18.58 -10.51 0.18
C TYR A 75 19.19 -11.80 0.72
N GLY A 76 19.93 -11.74 1.82
CA GLY A 76 20.44 -12.94 2.48
C GLY A 76 21.91 -12.85 2.83
N TYR A 77 22.19 -13.15 4.10
CA TYR A 77 23.51 -13.16 4.68
C TYR A 77 24.29 -14.42 4.31
N GLU A 78 23.73 -15.60 4.56
CA GLU A 78 24.31 -16.90 4.22
C GLU A 78 23.25 -17.99 4.15
N PHE A 79 23.39 -18.93 3.21
CA PHE A 79 22.58 -20.15 3.13
C PHE A 79 23.47 -21.38 2.90
N GLY A 80 23.05 -22.53 3.39
CA GLY A 80 23.80 -23.78 3.22
C GLY A 80 22.91 -25.02 3.26
N LEU A 81 23.34 -26.04 2.52
CA LEU A 81 22.75 -27.38 2.54
C LEU A 81 23.09 -28.08 3.86
N LEU A 82 22.09 -28.71 4.46
CA LEU A 82 22.23 -29.65 5.57
C LEU A 82 21.83 -31.04 5.10
N VAL A 83 22.61 -32.05 5.48
CA VAL A 83 22.15 -33.45 5.35
C VAL A 83 22.28 -34.11 6.70
N THR A 84 21.22 -34.78 7.12
CA THR A 84 21.16 -35.35 8.46
C THR A 84 20.65 -36.78 8.42
N ALA A 85 21.17 -37.61 9.31
CA ALA A 85 20.65 -38.96 9.53
C ALA A 85 20.89 -39.44 10.96
N GLU A 86 19.97 -40.27 11.45
CA GLU A 86 20.18 -41.03 12.68
C GLU A 86 21.05 -42.27 12.39
N VAL A 87 22.20 -42.37 13.05
CA VAL A 87 23.15 -43.48 12.87
C VAL A 87 23.46 -44.17 14.20
N GLU A 88 23.77 -45.47 14.14
CA GLU A 88 24.17 -46.24 15.31
C GLU A 88 25.58 -45.86 15.76
N VAL A 89 25.75 -45.57 17.05
CA VAL A 89 27.03 -45.15 17.64
C VAL A 89 27.36 -45.98 18.87
N THR A 90 28.64 -45.97 19.26
CA THR A 90 29.07 -46.64 20.50
C THR A 90 28.41 -45.97 21.72
N PRO A 91 27.92 -46.73 22.73
CA PRO A 91 27.30 -46.15 23.91
C PRO A 91 28.19 -45.11 24.60
N TYR A 92 27.62 -43.93 24.88
CA TYR A 92 28.31 -42.79 25.52
C TYR A 92 29.52 -42.22 24.75
N SER A 93 29.63 -42.49 23.45
CA SER A 93 30.72 -41.96 22.60
C SER A 93 30.63 -40.46 22.34
N HIS A 94 29.42 -39.90 22.37
CA HIS A 94 29.15 -38.47 22.25
C HIS A 94 28.10 -38.01 23.29
N GLN A 95 28.02 -36.70 23.54
CA GLN A 95 26.99 -36.14 24.43
C GLN A 95 25.58 -36.30 23.85
N ASP A 96 25.47 -36.35 22.53
CA ASP A 96 24.21 -36.47 21.78
C ASP A 96 23.83 -37.92 21.49
N ALA A 97 24.60 -38.90 22.00
CA ALA A 97 24.25 -40.31 21.89
C ALA A 97 23.09 -40.67 22.83
N TYR A 98 22.03 -41.29 22.32
CA TYR A 98 20.87 -41.74 23.08
C TYR A 98 20.43 -43.17 22.73
N VAL A 99 19.59 -43.76 23.59
CA VAL A 99 19.05 -45.11 23.39
C VAL A 99 17.93 -45.06 22.35
N LYS A 100 18.03 -45.84 21.27
CA LYS A 100 16.97 -45.95 20.26
C LYS A 100 15.75 -46.63 20.88
N LEU A 101 14.56 -46.04 20.69
CA LEU A 101 13.29 -46.57 21.19
C LEU A 101 12.43 -47.08 20.03
N ASP A 102 11.67 -48.15 20.27
CA ASP A 102 10.65 -48.63 19.35
C ASP A 102 9.36 -47.76 19.41
N GLU A 103 8.41 -48.02 18.53
CA GLU A 103 7.10 -47.32 18.48
C GLU A 103 6.31 -47.36 19.81
N ASN A 104 6.63 -48.29 20.70
CA ASN A 104 5.98 -48.45 22.01
C ASN A 104 6.81 -47.82 23.15
N GLY A 105 7.92 -47.16 22.84
CA GLY A 105 8.83 -46.52 23.79
C GLY A 105 9.76 -47.49 24.52
N ASN A 106 9.96 -48.71 24.03
CA ASN A 106 10.92 -49.67 24.61
C ASN A 106 12.28 -49.57 23.92
N PRO A 107 13.40 -49.78 24.64
CA PRO A 107 14.73 -49.84 24.02
C PRO A 107 14.81 -50.89 22.91
N VAL A 108 15.34 -50.50 21.75
CA VAL A 108 15.69 -51.41 20.66
C VAL A 108 16.90 -52.25 21.08
N ILE A 109 16.82 -53.55 20.84
CA ILE A 109 17.86 -54.52 21.20
C ILE A 109 18.44 -55.12 19.92
N ASP A 110 19.76 -55.15 19.81
CA ASP A 110 20.47 -55.71 18.66
C ASP A 110 20.46 -57.26 18.65
N THR A 111 21.11 -57.86 17.65
CA THR A 111 21.19 -59.32 17.51
C THR A 111 22.01 -60.01 18.60
N GLU A 112 22.83 -59.27 19.35
CA GLU A 112 23.70 -59.75 20.41
C GLU A 112 23.04 -59.63 21.80
N GLY A 113 21.92 -58.91 21.89
CA GLY A 113 21.13 -58.72 23.10
C GLY A 113 21.44 -57.40 23.83
N ASP A 114 22.24 -56.52 23.21
CA ASP A 114 22.62 -55.22 23.76
C ASP A 114 21.67 -54.12 23.26
N THR A 115 21.59 -53.03 24.03
CA THR A 115 20.75 -51.88 23.65
C THR A 115 21.40 -51.09 22.53
N VAL A 116 20.63 -50.76 21.50
CA VAL A 116 21.09 -49.94 20.38
C VAL A 116 21.17 -48.48 20.82
N TRP A 117 22.33 -47.86 20.60
CA TRP A 117 22.56 -46.44 20.79
C TRP A 117 22.69 -45.77 19.43
N VAL A 118 22.10 -44.58 19.31
CA VAL A 118 22.10 -43.78 18.10
C VAL A 118 22.49 -42.34 18.41
N ALA A 119 22.93 -41.62 17.39
CA ALA A 119 23.04 -40.17 17.40
C ALA A 119 22.51 -39.64 16.07
N CYS A 120 21.90 -38.45 16.11
CA CYS A 120 21.64 -37.70 14.90
C CYS A 120 22.91 -36.97 14.50
N VAL A 121 23.34 -37.15 13.25
CA VAL A 121 24.50 -36.46 12.67
C VAL A 121 23.98 -35.47 11.63
N ILE A 122 24.54 -34.28 11.59
CA ILE A 122 24.28 -33.23 10.60
C ILE A 122 25.61 -32.90 9.91
N SER A 123 25.63 -33.04 8.59
CA SER A 123 26.73 -32.57 7.75
C SER A 123 26.33 -31.23 7.13
N GLU A 124 27.10 -30.19 7.46
CA GLU A 124 26.88 -28.79 7.08
C GLU A 124 28.15 -28.15 6.50
N GLY A 125 28.03 -26.98 5.86
CA GLY A 125 29.12 -26.34 5.13
C GLY A 125 29.08 -24.81 5.21
N LEU A 126 28.75 -24.25 6.37
CA LEU A 126 28.61 -22.81 6.59
C LEU A 126 29.97 -22.14 6.85
N MET A 127 30.13 -20.93 6.33
CA MET A 127 31.30 -20.07 6.52
C MET A 127 31.24 -19.32 7.86
N SER A 128 30.09 -18.78 8.24
CA SER A 128 29.97 -17.99 9.48
C SER A 128 30.08 -18.85 10.73
N TYR A 129 29.62 -20.10 10.65
CA TYR A 129 29.53 -21.00 11.79
C TYR A 129 30.00 -22.43 11.49
N PRO A 130 31.22 -22.65 10.98
CA PRO A 130 31.69 -24.01 10.72
C PRO A 130 31.79 -24.79 12.02
N GLU A 131 31.35 -26.03 12.03
CA GLU A 131 31.69 -26.93 13.11
C GLU A 131 33.19 -27.27 13.11
N VAL A 132 33.78 -27.36 14.31
CA VAL A 132 35.22 -27.57 14.48
C VAL A 132 35.52 -28.55 15.61
N SER A 133 36.65 -29.23 15.50
CA SER A 133 37.15 -30.13 16.55
C SER A 133 37.27 -29.41 17.90
N PRO A 134 37.24 -30.13 19.04
CA PRO A 134 37.38 -29.53 20.38
C PRO A 134 38.64 -28.69 20.61
N ASP A 135 39.68 -28.88 19.79
CA ASP A 135 40.93 -28.10 19.81
C ASP A 135 41.00 -27.05 18.68
N ASN A 136 39.93 -26.87 17.92
CA ASN A 136 39.76 -25.98 16.78
C ASN A 136 40.79 -26.19 15.65
N SER A 137 41.34 -27.40 15.53
CA SER A 137 42.37 -27.74 14.54
C SER A 137 41.82 -28.31 13.23
N GLU A 138 40.61 -28.86 13.25
CA GLU A 138 39.93 -29.43 12.09
C GLU A 138 38.52 -28.85 11.99
N ILE A 139 38.02 -28.71 10.77
CA ILE A 139 36.61 -28.42 10.49
C ILE A 139 35.90 -29.74 10.27
N TRP A 140 34.71 -29.87 10.84
CA TRP A 140 33.86 -31.04 10.71
C TRP A 140 32.62 -30.61 9.91
N GLY A 141 32.29 -31.35 8.84
CA GLY A 141 31.24 -30.98 7.90
C GLY A 141 31.60 -31.32 6.46
N TRP A 142 31.02 -30.58 5.50
CA TRP A 142 31.32 -30.68 4.07
C TRP A 142 32.71 -30.15 3.74
N GLU A 143 33.51 -30.98 3.09
CA GLU A 143 34.80 -30.60 2.54
C GLU A 143 34.82 -30.80 1.01
N PRO A 144 35.57 -29.96 0.27
CA PRO A 144 35.63 -30.06 -1.19
C PRO A 144 36.41 -31.29 -1.66
N VAL A 145 35.85 -32.00 -2.65
CA VAL A 145 36.58 -33.04 -3.37
C VAL A 145 37.53 -32.41 -4.39
N ASN A 146 38.78 -32.86 -4.39
CA ASN A 146 39.79 -32.39 -5.34
C ASN A 146 39.43 -32.73 -6.79
N GLY A 147 39.70 -31.80 -7.72
CA GLY A 147 39.58 -32.04 -9.16
C GLY A 147 38.35 -31.44 -9.84
N TYR A 148 37.64 -30.54 -9.16
CA TYR A 148 36.49 -29.78 -9.69
C TYR A 148 36.74 -28.24 -9.68
N MET A 149 38.00 -27.83 -9.60
CA MET A 149 38.42 -26.44 -9.59
C MET A 149 39.79 -26.26 -10.25
N LEU A 150 40.11 -25.04 -10.64
CA LEU A 150 41.46 -24.62 -11.03
C LEU A 150 41.91 -23.43 -10.19
N GLU A 151 43.12 -23.53 -9.63
CA GLU A 151 43.62 -22.59 -8.61
C GLU A 151 42.65 -22.51 -7.44
N ASN A 152 41.92 -21.39 -7.29
CA ASN A 152 40.92 -21.17 -6.24
C ASN A 152 39.50 -20.96 -6.82
N HIS A 153 39.27 -21.28 -8.10
CA HIS A 153 38.00 -21.04 -8.79
C HIS A 153 37.24 -22.34 -9.08
N ILE A 154 35.97 -22.37 -8.67
CA ILE A 154 35.05 -23.48 -8.94
C ILE A 154 34.78 -23.60 -10.44
N ALA A 155 34.64 -24.81 -10.98
CA ALA A 155 34.36 -24.98 -12.40
C ALA A 155 32.99 -24.34 -12.78
N MET A 156 33.01 -23.44 -13.76
CA MET A 156 31.85 -22.70 -14.28
C MET A 156 31.71 -22.88 -15.80
N SER A 157 30.52 -23.21 -16.29
CA SER A 157 30.28 -23.54 -17.71
C SER A 157 30.65 -22.42 -18.69
N ASP A 158 30.45 -21.16 -18.30
CA ASP A 158 30.73 -19.95 -19.07
C ASP A 158 32.18 -19.45 -18.92
N GLN A 159 32.95 -20.02 -17.97
CA GLN A 159 34.32 -19.62 -17.68
C GLN A 159 35.29 -20.80 -17.79
N PRO A 160 35.68 -21.24 -19.01
CA PRO A 160 36.56 -22.40 -19.19
C PRO A 160 37.94 -22.31 -18.53
N TYR A 161 38.40 -21.12 -18.13
CA TYR A 161 39.64 -20.95 -17.38
C TYR A 161 39.55 -21.43 -15.93
N THR A 162 38.34 -21.68 -15.41
CA THR A 162 38.09 -22.24 -14.08
C THR A 162 38.13 -23.77 -14.08
N TRP A 163 38.14 -24.39 -15.27
CA TRP A 163 38.05 -25.84 -15.39
C TRP A 163 39.37 -26.51 -15.01
N PRO A 164 39.33 -27.65 -14.29
CA PRO A 164 40.48 -28.52 -14.10
C PRO A 164 41.22 -28.80 -15.42
N THR A 165 42.55 -28.75 -15.39
CA THR A 165 43.37 -28.88 -16.62
C THR A 165 43.19 -30.20 -17.40
N ASN A 166 42.61 -31.21 -16.77
CA ASN A 166 42.28 -32.51 -17.37
C ASN A 166 40.90 -32.55 -18.03
N TRP A 167 40.06 -31.52 -17.90
CA TRP A 167 38.76 -31.44 -18.56
C TRP A 167 38.92 -30.89 -19.98
N ASN A 168 38.44 -31.65 -20.98
CA ASN A 168 38.49 -31.25 -22.40
C ASN A 168 37.17 -30.67 -22.91
N SER A 169 36.11 -30.81 -22.13
CA SER A 169 34.72 -30.41 -22.40
C SER A 169 34.01 -30.19 -21.06
N TRP A 170 32.95 -29.38 -21.07
CA TRP A 170 32.13 -29.17 -19.88
C TRP A 170 31.39 -30.47 -19.54
N PRO A 171 31.53 -31.03 -18.33
CA PRO A 171 30.77 -32.20 -17.91
C PRO A 171 29.35 -31.76 -17.54
N GLY A 172 28.57 -31.31 -18.52
CA GLY A 172 27.22 -30.83 -18.32
C GLY A 172 26.30 -31.93 -17.80
N ARG A 173 25.36 -31.58 -16.91
CA ARG A 173 24.37 -32.52 -16.36
C ARG A 173 23.62 -33.32 -17.44
N PHE A 174 23.41 -32.71 -18.60
CA PHE A 174 22.64 -33.26 -19.71
C PHE A 174 23.48 -33.98 -20.77
N GLY A 175 24.80 -34.03 -20.57
CA GLY A 175 25.74 -34.68 -21.46
C GLY A 175 27.02 -33.89 -21.63
N ASP A 176 28.07 -34.60 -22.04
CA ASP A 176 29.39 -34.03 -22.24
C ASP A 176 29.39 -32.91 -23.30
N GLY A 177 29.86 -31.73 -22.92
CA GLY A 177 29.87 -30.51 -23.73
C GLY A 177 28.51 -29.81 -23.86
N ILE A 178 27.44 -30.29 -23.22
CA ILE A 178 26.12 -29.66 -23.26
C ILE A 178 26.01 -28.62 -22.14
N ILE A 179 25.80 -27.36 -22.53
CA ILE A 179 25.55 -26.23 -21.63
C ILE A 179 24.13 -25.74 -21.96
N LEU A 180 23.19 -25.94 -21.03
CA LEU A 180 21.81 -25.47 -21.18
C LEU A 180 21.55 -24.15 -20.46
N ALA A 181 22.14 -23.97 -19.27
CA ALA A 181 22.04 -22.74 -18.50
C ALA A 181 23.05 -21.71 -18.96
N ASP A 182 22.71 -20.43 -18.78
CA ASP A 182 23.64 -19.32 -19.06
C ASP A 182 24.86 -19.38 -18.12
N GLN A 183 24.62 -19.76 -16.86
CA GLN A 183 25.68 -20.16 -15.94
C GLN A 183 25.32 -21.46 -15.24
N GLU A 184 26.29 -22.38 -15.19
CA GLU A 184 26.22 -23.63 -14.44
C GLU A 184 27.54 -23.80 -13.67
N SER A 185 27.46 -23.94 -12.35
CA SER A 185 28.60 -24.36 -11.53
C SER A 185 28.60 -25.87 -11.34
N TYR A 186 29.77 -26.47 -11.19
CA TYR A 186 29.89 -27.89 -10.85
C TYR A 186 31.05 -28.16 -9.90
N PHE A 187 30.73 -28.74 -8.75
CA PHE A 187 31.69 -29.18 -7.75
C PHE A 187 31.16 -30.36 -6.96
N VAL A 188 32.02 -31.00 -6.16
CA VAL A 188 31.65 -32.15 -5.35
C VAL A 188 32.13 -31.92 -3.91
N ILE A 189 31.28 -32.22 -2.95
CA ILE A 189 31.56 -32.16 -1.51
C ILE A 189 31.45 -33.56 -0.89
N GLU A 190 32.15 -33.78 0.21
CA GLU A 190 32.09 -35.02 0.99
C GLU A 190 32.18 -34.74 2.49
N ASP A 191 31.66 -35.64 3.32
CA ASP A 191 31.70 -35.51 4.79
C ASP A 191 32.62 -36.52 5.47
N SER A 192 33.49 -37.20 4.71
CA SER A 192 34.47 -38.18 5.21
C SER A 192 35.36 -37.62 6.33
N TYR A 193 35.48 -36.30 6.44
CA TYR A 193 36.28 -35.58 7.44
C TYR A 193 35.49 -35.13 8.67
N ASN A 194 34.17 -35.30 8.70
CA ASN A 194 33.37 -35.06 9.90
C ASN A 194 33.67 -36.15 10.93
N LYS A 195 34.46 -35.82 11.96
CA LYS A 195 34.90 -36.77 13.01
C LYS A 195 34.13 -36.62 14.31
N GLU A 196 33.06 -35.83 14.33
CA GLU A 196 32.29 -35.50 15.52
C GLU A 196 31.80 -36.76 16.26
N PHE A 197 31.22 -37.70 15.52
CA PHE A 197 30.67 -38.94 16.07
C PHE A 197 31.54 -40.16 15.75
N GLU A 198 31.67 -41.10 16.69
CA GLU A 198 32.33 -42.40 16.48
C GLU A 198 31.51 -43.37 15.60
N PHE A 199 31.05 -42.89 14.45
CA PHE A 199 30.42 -43.65 13.39
C PHE A 199 31.44 -43.89 12.25
N TYR A 200 31.41 -45.11 11.71
CA TYR A 200 32.34 -45.58 10.66
C TYR A 200 31.51 -46.14 9.50
N PRO A 201 31.18 -45.33 8.49
CA PRO A 201 30.30 -45.74 7.39
C PRO A 201 30.90 -46.85 6.50
N VAL A 202 32.22 -47.03 6.53
CA VAL A 202 32.94 -48.09 5.77
C VAL A 202 33.64 -49.03 6.74
N ALA A 203 33.34 -50.32 6.67
CA ALA A 203 33.73 -51.31 7.69
C ALA A 203 35.26 -51.52 7.76
N ASP A 204 35.94 -51.47 6.61
CA ASP A 204 37.39 -51.73 6.49
C ASP A 204 38.22 -50.45 6.29
N ASP A 205 37.62 -49.26 6.38
CA ASP A 205 38.33 -47.98 6.24
C ASP A 205 37.89 -46.97 7.31
N SER A 206 38.67 -46.87 8.38
CA SER A 206 38.40 -45.93 9.48
C SER A 206 38.76 -44.47 9.16
N THR A 207 39.23 -44.18 7.95
CA THR A 207 39.53 -42.80 7.51
C THR A 207 38.31 -42.08 6.96
N ILE A 208 37.29 -42.82 6.53
CA ILE A 208 35.99 -42.28 6.10
C ILE A 208 35.10 -42.20 7.34
N ARG A 209 34.69 -40.98 7.68
CA ARG A 209 33.81 -40.64 8.81
C ARG A 209 32.58 -39.89 8.29
N GLY A 210 31.91 -39.11 9.14
CA GLY A 210 30.62 -38.50 8.82
C GLY A 210 29.56 -39.55 8.48
N LEU A 211 28.55 -39.16 7.72
CA LEU A 211 27.53 -40.07 7.19
C LEU A 211 28.06 -40.96 6.06
N GLY A 212 29.24 -40.67 5.51
CA GLY A 212 29.81 -41.39 4.37
C GLY A 212 29.12 -41.00 3.08
N LEU A 213 28.90 -39.70 2.90
CA LEU A 213 28.19 -39.13 1.76
C LEU A 213 29.13 -38.32 0.88
N THR A 214 28.89 -38.42 -0.43
CA THR A 214 29.45 -37.52 -1.44
C THR A 214 28.29 -36.85 -2.16
N ILE A 215 28.39 -35.55 -2.41
CA ILE A 215 27.32 -34.79 -3.07
C ILE A 215 27.90 -34.08 -4.28
N GLU A 216 27.37 -34.40 -5.46
CA GLU A 216 27.60 -33.61 -6.64
C GLU A 216 26.68 -32.39 -6.63
N CYS A 217 27.27 -31.20 -6.55
CA CYS A 217 26.57 -29.92 -6.45
C CYS A 217 26.59 -29.20 -7.80
N ARG A 218 25.42 -28.78 -8.26
CA ARG A 218 25.28 -27.92 -9.45
C ARG A 218 24.32 -26.78 -9.21
N TYR A 219 24.75 -25.56 -9.50
CA TYR A 219 23.89 -24.38 -9.44
C TYR A 219 23.69 -23.80 -10.83
N PHE A 220 22.45 -23.43 -11.15
CA PHE A 220 22.07 -22.95 -12.49
C PHE A 220 21.39 -21.58 -12.42
N GLN A 221 21.77 -20.71 -13.35
CA GLN A 221 21.06 -19.47 -13.66
C GLN A 221 20.71 -19.40 -15.14
N PHE A 222 19.52 -18.87 -15.41
CA PHE A 222 18.99 -18.64 -16.74
C PHE A 222 18.62 -17.17 -16.88
N SER A 223 19.01 -16.57 -18.00
CA SER A 223 18.63 -15.22 -18.42
C SER A 223 17.26 -15.17 -19.12
N ASP A 224 16.58 -16.32 -19.23
CA ASP A 224 15.20 -16.39 -19.70
C ASP A 224 14.31 -15.52 -18.80
N PRO A 225 13.46 -14.64 -19.36
CA PRO A 225 12.58 -13.78 -18.56
C PRO A 225 11.66 -14.52 -17.57
N ASN A 226 11.39 -15.81 -17.78
CA ASN A 226 10.60 -16.63 -16.87
C ASN A 226 11.43 -17.19 -15.70
N LEU A 227 12.77 -17.19 -15.80
CA LEU A 227 13.68 -17.84 -14.84
C LEU A 227 14.76 -16.89 -14.31
N GLU A 228 14.74 -15.63 -14.74
CA GLU A 228 15.77 -14.64 -14.39
C GLU A 228 15.74 -14.22 -12.91
N ASP A 229 14.69 -14.60 -12.19
CA ASP A 229 14.44 -14.37 -10.77
C ASP A 229 14.67 -15.63 -9.91
N CYS A 230 15.41 -16.62 -10.43
CA CYS A 230 15.67 -17.89 -9.77
C CYS A 230 17.14 -18.32 -9.77
N LEU A 231 17.58 -18.98 -8.70
CA LEU A 231 18.82 -19.74 -8.62
C LEU A 231 18.48 -21.19 -8.30
N PHE A 232 18.72 -22.10 -9.24
CA PHE A 232 18.45 -23.52 -9.06
C PHE A 232 19.66 -24.23 -8.48
N MET A 233 19.42 -25.19 -7.58
CA MET A 233 20.43 -26.02 -6.96
C MET A 233 20.06 -27.48 -7.10
N VAL A 234 21.02 -28.30 -7.49
CA VAL A 234 20.87 -29.74 -7.66
C VAL A 234 21.97 -30.46 -6.92
N TYR A 235 21.56 -31.46 -6.14
CA TYR A 235 22.40 -32.25 -5.27
C TYR A 235 22.17 -33.73 -5.59
N ASP A 236 23.13 -34.37 -6.24
CA ASP A 236 23.13 -35.83 -6.38
C ASP A 236 23.95 -36.42 -5.23
N ILE A 237 23.24 -36.96 -4.23
CA ILE A 237 23.79 -37.45 -2.98
C ILE A 237 24.05 -38.94 -3.12
N THR A 238 25.29 -39.36 -2.95
CA THR A 238 25.72 -40.75 -3.06
C THR A 238 26.22 -41.26 -1.72
N ASN A 239 25.66 -42.38 -1.26
CA ASN A 239 26.16 -43.09 -0.10
C ASN A 239 27.35 -43.96 -0.49
N ILE A 240 28.55 -43.57 -0.06
CA ILE A 240 29.79 -44.33 -0.30
C ILE A 240 30.09 -45.33 0.82
N GLY A 241 29.27 -45.36 1.87
CA GLY A 241 29.34 -46.31 2.97
C GLY A 241 28.89 -47.73 2.60
N ASP A 242 29.19 -48.68 3.47
CA ASP A 242 28.80 -50.09 3.36
C ASP A 242 27.37 -50.35 3.88
N TYR A 243 26.80 -49.41 4.62
CA TYR A 243 25.51 -49.53 5.30
C TYR A 243 24.43 -48.67 4.64
N THR A 244 23.17 -49.10 4.77
CA THR A 244 22.02 -48.29 4.34
C THR A 244 21.69 -47.27 5.43
N LEU A 245 21.57 -45.99 5.04
CA LEU A 245 21.04 -44.94 5.91
C LEU A 245 19.53 -44.88 5.72
N ASN A 246 18.75 -45.10 6.78
CA ASN A 246 17.29 -45.27 6.67
C ASN A 246 16.49 -44.00 6.91
N ASP A 247 17.01 -43.09 7.73
CA ASP A 247 16.32 -41.89 8.22
C ASP A 247 17.10 -40.64 7.79
N ILE A 248 17.42 -40.54 6.49
CA ILE A 248 18.13 -39.38 5.93
C ILE A 248 17.14 -38.28 5.57
N GLN A 249 17.49 -37.04 5.89
CA GLN A 249 16.71 -35.85 5.56
C GLN A 249 17.65 -34.76 5.03
N ILE A 250 17.16 -33.98 4.07
CA ILE A 250 17.85 -32.80 3.55
C ILE A 250 17.22 -31.57 4.15
N GLY A 251 18.06 -30.66 4.62
CA GLY A 251 17.62 -29.37 5.08
C GLY A 251 18.40 -28.22 4.46
N PHE A 252 17.91 -27.03 4.73
CA PHE A 252 18.61 -25.78 4.50
C PHE A 252 18.58 -24.96 5.77
N TRP A 253 19.72 -24.37 6.08
CA TRP A 253 19.83 -23.29 7.04
C TRP A 253 20.25 -22.04 6.30
N GLY A 254 19.66 -20.90 6.64
CA GLY A 254 20.17 -19.63 6.16
C GLY A 254 19.50 -18.43 6.79
N ASP A 255 20.04 -17.26 6.54
CA ASP A 255 19.63 -16.03 7.18
C ASP A 255 19.20 -15.01 6.11
N PRO A 256 17.89 -14.90 5.82
CA PRO A 256 17.35 -13.84 4.99
C PRO A 256 17.49 -12.49 5.70
N HIS A 257 18.30 -11.59 5.16
CA HIS A 257 18.41 -10.19 5.57
C HIS A 257 17.66 -9.32 4.55
N ILE A 258 16.33 -9.30 4.62
CA ILE A 258 15.53 -8.51 3.68
C ILE A 258 15.75 -7.02 4.00
N GLY A 259 15.70 -6.17 2.97
CA GLY A 259 16.02 -4.74 3.14
C GLY A 259 17.52 -4.42 3.28
N GLY A 260 18.38 -5.42 3.48
CA GLY A 260 19.83 -5.30 3.44
C GLY A 260 20.51 -5.38 4.82
N PRO A 261 21.86 -5.35 4.85
CA PRO A 261 22.66 -5.59 6.06
C PRO A 261 22.48 -4.57 7.21
N ALA A 262 21.76 -3.47 7.00
CA ALA A 262 21.37 -2.54 8.07
C ALA A 262 19.84 -2.40 8.26
N ASN A 263 19.02 -3.18 7.53
CA ASN A 263 17.56 -3.25 7.71
C ASN A 263 17.01 -4.68 7.96
N TYR A 264 17.85 -5.63 8.35
CA TYR A 264 17.44 -7.02 8.61
C TYR A 264 16.60 -7.24 9.90
N ALA A 265 16.34 -6.19 10.67
CA ALA A 265 15.85 -6.32 12.05
C ALA A 265 14.32 -6.38 12.15
N ASP A 266 13.62 -6.19 11.05
CA ASP A 266 12.17 -6.15 10.94
C ASP A 266 11.62 -7.09 9.86
N ASP A 267 12.34 -8.19 9.62
CA ASP A 267 11.90 -9.21 8.68
C ASP A 267 10.76 -10.06 9.23
N LEU A 268 9.86 -10.44 8.34
CA LEU A 268 8.76 -11.38 8.58
C LEU A 268 9.01 -12.65 7.76
N SER A 269 8.57 -13.79 8.27
CA SER A 269 8.80 -15.10 7.65
C SER A 269 7.56 -15.98 7.71
N MET A 270 7.30 -16.74 6.65
CA MET A 270 6.16 -17.64 6.54
C MET A 270 6.43 -18.78 5.55
N TYR A 271 5.53 -19.74 5.50
CA TYR A 271 5.57 -20.86 4.56
C TYR A 271 4.23 -21.03 3.85
N ASN A 272 4.27 -21.64 2.66
CA ASN A 272 3.12 -22.06 1.89
C ASN A 272 3.31 -23.51 1.44
N LEU A 273 2.51 -24.43 2.01
CA LEU A 273 2.60 -25.86 1.73
C LEU A 273 2.04 -26.24 0.35
N GLU A 274 1.11 -25.45 -0.20
CA GLU A 274 0.54 -25.71 -1.53
C GLU A 274 1.61 -25.51 -2.62
N TYR A 275 2.45 -24.49 -2.46
CA TYR A 275 3.55 -24.19 -3.38
C TYR A 275 4.90 -24.71 -2.91
N ASN A 276 4.95 -25.46 -1.81
CA ASN A 276 6.17 -25.98 -1.21
C ASN A 276 7.27 -24.91 -1.01
N LEU A 277 6.90 -23.78 -0.40
CA LEU A 277 7.71 -22.56 -0.36
C LEU A 277 7.86 -22.04 1.07
N ALA A 278 9.07 -21.75 1.50
CA ALA A 278 9.37 -20.88 2.63
C ALA A 278 9.73 -19.49 2.10
N TYR A 279 9.28 -18.41 2.74
CA TYR A 279 9.50 -17.05 2.25
C TYR A 279 9.54 -15.98 3.34
N ALA A 280 10.23 -14.88 3.06
CA ALA A 280 10.42 -13.73 3.94
C ALA A 280 10.28 -12.40 3.19
N TRP A 281 9.90 -11.36 3.94
CA TRP A 281 9.78 -9.99 3.46
C TRP A 281 10.02 -8.99 4.60
N ASP A 282 10.31 -7.76 4.22
CA ASP A 282 10.54 -6.63 5.13
C ASP A 282 9.19 -6.04 5.62
N GLU A 283 8.98 -5.88 6.93
CA GLU A 283 7.68 -5.45 7.50
C GLU A 283 7.31 -4.03 7.11
N ASP A 284 8.27 -3.10 7.13
CA ASP A 284 8.01 -1.68 6.96
C ASP A 284 8.19 -1.17 5.51
N GLY A 285 8.70 -2.04 4.64
CA GLY A 285 8.95 -1.81 3.23
C GLY A 285 10.18 -0.93 2.94
N ASN A 286 11.05 -0.71 3.93
CA ASN A 286 12.25 0.10 3.77
C ASN A 286 13.46 -0.76 3.40
N SER A 287 14.51 -0.11 2.92
CA SER A 287 15.77 -0.79 2.64
C SER A 287 16.94 0.14 2.89
N ASP A 288 18.13 -0.44 2.91
CA ASP A 288 19.40 0.28 2.95
C ASP A 288 19.59 1.23 1.76
N ILE A 289 18.81 1.05 0.69
CA ILE A 289 18.85 1.86 -0.52
C ILE A 289 17.61 2.76 -0.58
N ILE A 290 17.83 4.05 -0.31
CA ILE A 290 16.77 5.07 -0.32
C ILE A 290 15.95 5.01 -1.62
N GLY A 291 14.66 4.74 -1.49
CA GLY A 291 13.70 4.72 -2.60
C GLY A 291 13.59 3.38 -3.33
N VAL A 292 14.25 2.33 -2.83
CA VAL A 292 14.05 0.94 -3.27
C VAL A 292 13.24 0.22 -2.21
N THR A 293 12.07 -0.28 -2.59
CA THR A 293 11.23 -1.14 -1.74
C THR A 293 11.71 -2.59 -1.89
N PRO A 294 11.97 -3.32 -0.81
CA PRO A 294 12.31 -4.73 -0.90
C PRO A 294 11.14 -5.55 -1.44
N GLY A 295 11.42 -6.46 -2.37
CA GLY A 295 10.57 -7.60 -2.68
C GLY A 295 10.68 -8.74 -1.64
N TYR A 296 10.21 -9.90 -2.04
CA TYR A 296 10.16 -11.13 -1.25
C TYR A 296 11.31 -12.08 -1.64
N PHE A 297 11.86 -12.76 -0.64
CA PHE A 297 12.77 -13.89 -0.82
C PHE A 297 12.06 -15.20 -0.53
N GLY A 298 12.27 -16.21 -1.35
CA GLY A 298 11.69 -17.54 -1.22
C GLY A 298 12.71 -18.66 -1.41
N LEU A 299 12.48 -19.78 -0.74
CA LEU A 299 13.24 -21.02 -0.84
C LEU A 299 12.28 -22.21 -0.97
N THR A 300 12.48 -23.04 -1.99
CA THR A 300 11.63 -24.21 -2.28
C THR A 300 12.46 -25.47 -2.53
N LEU A 301 11.92 -26.63 -2.14
CA LEU A 301 12.40 -27.95 -2.57
C LEU A 301 11.61 -28.38 -3.83
N ILE A 302 12.27 -28.52 -4.97
CA ILE A 302 11.58 -28.87 -6.22
C ILE A 302 11.45 -30.39 -6.38
N GLU A 303 12.50 -31.12 -6.01
CA GLU A 303 12.57 -32.57 -6.13
C GLU A 303 13.14 -33.13 -4.83
N THR A 304 12.43 -34.09 -4.25
CA THR A 304 12.92 -34.88 -3.11
C THR A 304 12.72 -36.36 -3.43
N PRO A 305 13.55 -37.28 -2.89
CA PRO A 305 13.50 -38.70 -3.25
C PRO A 305 12.15 -39.39 -2.95
N ASP A 306 11.42 -38.86 -1.97
CA ASP A 306 10.08 -39.29 -1.56
C ASP A 306 8.94 -38.51 -2.26
N ASN A 307 9.27 -37.48 -3.03
CA ASN A 307 8.35 -36.55 -3.71
C ASN A 307 7.37 -35.82 -2.77
N VAL A 308 7.71 -35.63 -1.51
CA VAL A 308 6.83 -34.91 -0.56
C VAL A 308 7.27 -33.46 -0.31
N GLY A 309 8.44 -33.04 -0.82
CA GLY A 309 8.92 -31.67 -0.66
C GLY A 309 9.33 -31.33 0.77
N MET A 310 9.04 -30.10 1.19
CA MET A 310 9.28 -29.59 2.54
C MET A 310 8.31 -30.26 3.52
N GLN A 311 8.87 -30.79 4.61
CA GLN A 311 8.10 -31.38 5.70
C GLN A 311 8.33 -30.68 7.04
N SER A 312 9.27 -29.73 7.11
CA SER A 312 9.45 -28.87 8.27
C SER A 312 9.94 -27.48 7.88
N PHE A 313 9.46 -26.47 8.59
CA PHE A 313 9.94 -25.09 8.45
C PHE A 313 9.88 -24.35 9.78
N HIS A 314 11.00 -23.74 10.18
CA HIS A 314 11.07 -22.86 11.33
C HIS A 314 11.82 -21.58 10.97
N ALA A 315 11.39 -20.48 11.58
CA ALA A 315 12.01 -19.17 11.41
C ALA A 315 12.53 -18.62 12.75
N PRO A 316 13.38 -19.32 13.53
CA PRO A 316 13.73 -18.87 14.88
C PRO A 316 14.57 -17.59 14.87
N PRO A 317 14.48 -16.74 15.91
CA PRO A 317 15.30 -15.54 15.98
C PRO A 317 16.79 -15.90 16.02
N PHE A 318 17.63 -15.12 15.37
CA PHE A 318 19.06 -15.42 15.27
C PHE A 318 19.77 -15.36 16.64
N PHE A 319 20.29 -16.52 17.12
CA PHE A 319 21.10 -16.61 18.33
C PHE A 319 22.19 -17.68 18.15
N ALA A 320 23.38 -17.53 18.74
CA ALA A 320 24.47 -18.52 18.62
C ALA A 320 24.13 -20.00 19.01
N GLN A 321 22.95 -20.27 19.57
CA GLN A 321 22.45 -21.59 19.95
C GLN A 321 21.60 -22.27 18.88
N ASN A 322 21.17 -21.58 17.81
CA ASN A 322 20.38 -22.15 16.71
C ASN A 322 21.17 -22.32 15.40
N ALA A 323 22.50 -22.16 15.44
CA ALA A 323 23.38 -22.65 14.38
C ALA A 323 23.39 -24.19 14.40
N PRO A 324 23.52 -24.87 13.25
CA PRO A 324 23.47 -26.34 13.12
C PRO A 324 24.73 -27.05 13.67
N ARG A 325 25.30 -26.58 14.78
CA ARG A 325 26.47 -27.16 15.48
C ARG A 325 26.09 -27.99 16.72
N ASN A 326 24.80 -28.12 16.97
CA ASN A 326 24.24 -28.91 18.07
C ASN A 326 23.19 -29.81 17.46
N ASP A 327 23.64 -30.95 16.97
CA ASP A 327 22.89 -31.81 16.07
C ASP A 327 21.58 -32.30 16.68
N ASP A 328 21.62 -32.80 17.92
CA ASP A 328 20.42 -33.27 18.62
C ASP A 328 19.39 -32.15 18.84
N TYR A 329 19.86 -30.96 19.27
CA TYR A 329 18.97 -29.83 19.46
C TYR A 329 18.35 -29.38 18.13
N PHE A 330 19.17 -29.26 17.09
CA PHE A 330 18.72 -28.77 15.78
C PHE A 330 17.74 -29.75 15.13
N TRP A 331 18.06 -31.05 15.15
CA TRP A 331 17.20 -32.12 14.68
C TRP A 331 15.87 -32.17 15.42
N THR A 332 15.90 -32.17 16.75
CA THR A 332 14.72 -32.34 17.59
C THR A 332 13.76 -31.15 17.53
N ASN A 333 14.29 -29.93 17.40
CA ASN A 333 13.47 -28.71 17.47
C ASN A 333 13.07 -28.16 16.11
N PHE A 334 13.83 -28.40 15.03
CA PHE A 334 13.59 -27.71 13.76
C PHE A 334 13.36 -28.63 12.56
N LEU A 335 13.98 -29.81 12.54
CA LEU A 335 13.94 -30.67 11.35
C LEU A 335 12.85 -31.75 11.39
N GLN A 336 12.21 -32.01 12.54
CA GLN A 336 11.17 -33.05 12.66
C GLN A 336 10.03 -32.90 11.61
N PRO A 337 9.74 -33.90 10.77
CA PRO A 337 8.65 -33.84 9.81
C PRO A 337 7.28 -33.53 10.46
N GLY A 338 6.48 -32.69 9.80
CA GLY A 338 5.18 -32.23 10.26
C GLY A 338 5.22 -31.05 11.23
N THR A 339 6.40 -30.45 11.48
CA THR A 339 6.55 -29.30 12.39
C THR A 339 6.79 -28.00 11.61
N TYR A 340 5.96 -26.99 11.89
CA TYR A 340 5.98 -25.72 11.17
C TYR A 340 5.76 -24.54 12.13
N ASP A 341 6.59 -23.51 12.00
CA ASP A 341 6.44 -22.25 12.71
C ASP A 341 5.68 -21.23 11.85
N SER A 342 4.64 -20.62 12.41
CA SER A 342 3.88 -19.53 11.78
C SER A 342 3.92 -18.23 12.60
N THR A 343 4.60 -18.23 13.76
CA THR A 343 4.56 -17.12 14.72
C THR A 343 5.24 -15.85 14.20
N ASN A 344 6.17 -15.97 13.26
CA ASN A 344 6.99 -14.86 12.75
C ASN A 344 6.40 -14.23 11.47
N SER A 345 5.13 -14.53 11.16
CA SER A 345 4.35 -13.83 10.12
C SER A 345 3.68 -12.55 10.61
N ILE A 346 3.70 -12.32 11.92
CA ILE A 346 3.07 -11.17 12.60
C ILE A 346 3.97 -10.52 13.65
N VAL A 347 5.19 -11.05 13.85
CA VAL A 347 6.20 -10.51 14.74
C VAL A 347 7.45 -10.31 13.89
N SER A 348 7.82 -9.05 13.65
CA SER A 348 9.03 -8.69 12.93
C SER A 348 10.29 -8.90 13.78
N GLY A 349 11.38 -9.26 13.12
CA GLY A 349 12.64 -9.58 13.77
C GLY A 349 13.70 -10.12 12.82
N ASP A 350 14.86 -10.43 13.36
CA ASP A 350 15.97 -11.09 12.67
C ASP A 350 15.81 -12.61 12.80
N PHE A 351 15.39 -13.28 11.73
CA PHE A 351 14.97 -14.68 11.72
C PHE A 351 15.71 -15.51 10.68
N VAL A 352 16.28 -16.63 11.10
CA VAL A 352 16.89 -17.60 10.18
C VAL A 352 15.88 -18.57 9.62
N PHE A 353 16.05 -19.02 8.39
CA PHE A 353 15.32 -20.12 7.79
C PHE A 353 15.93 -21.46 8.20
N VAL A 354 15.09 -22.35 8.71
CA VAL A 354 15.40 -23.77 8.84
C VAL A 354 14.33 -24.56 8.12
N MET A 355 14.68 -25.18 7.01
CA MET A 355 13.77 -25.97 6.18
C MET A 355 14.26 -27.42 6.16
N GLY A 356 13.35 -28.40 6.23
CA GLY A 356 13.67 -29.83 6.11
C GLY A 356 12.75 -30.55 5.13
N SER A 357 13.28 -31.52 4.39
CA SER A 357 12.56 -32.41 3.48
C SER A 357 11.78 -33.49 4.23
N GLY A 358 11.07 -34.38 3.54
CA GLY A 358 10.72 -35.66 4.14
C GLY A 358 11.93 -36.57 4.37
N MET A 359 11.73 -37.64 5.14
CA MET A 359 12.75 -38.66 5.41
C MET A 359 12.74 -39.72 4.31
N PHE A 360 13.92 -40.12 3.87
CA PHE A 360 14.11 -41.20 2.91
C PHE A 360 15.26 -42.11 3.32
N SER A 361 15.49 -43.16 2.55
CA SER A 361 16.62 -44.08 2.75
C SER A 361 17.54 -44.08 1.53
N ILE A 362 18.83 -44.28 1.77
CA ILE A 362 19.86 -44.41 0.72
C ILE A 362 20.74 -45.63 0.99
N GLY A 363 20.65 -46.62 0.11
CA GLY A 363 21.45 -47.84 0.17
C GLY A 363 22.93 -47.61 -0.14
N SER A 364 23.77 -48.58 0.20
CA SER A 364 25.20 -48.55 -0.14
C SER A 364 25.40 -48.45 -1.65
N GLY A 365 26.17 -47.44 -2.10
CA GLY A 365 26.42 -47.12 -3.50
C GLY A 365 25.23 -46.53 -4.26
N GLU A 366 24.10 -46.28 -3.58
CA GLU A 366 22.94 -45.63 -4.18
C GLU A 366 23.16 -44.11 -4.26
N THR A 367 22.63 -43.50 -5.32
CA THR A 367 22.57 -42.05 -5.50
C THR A 367 21.11 -41.60 -5.50
N LYS A 368 20.81 -40.54 -4.76
CA LYS A 368 19.51 -39.87 -4.72
C LYS A 368 19.67 -38.40 -5.12
N THR A 369 18.75 -37.90 -5.93
CA THR A 369 18.76 -36.49 -6.37
C THR A 369 17.80 -35.68 -5.51
N VAL A 370 18.26 -34.51 -5.07
CA VAL A 370 17.46 -33.48 -4.43
C VAL A 370 17.70 -32.17 -5.16
N SER A 371 16.62 -31.42 -5.38
CA SER A 371 16.67 -30.18 -6.14
C SER A 371 15.93 -29.09 -5.39
N ALA A 372 16.48 -27.87 -5.40
CA ALA A 372 15.94 -26.71 -4.70
C ALA A 372 16.07 -25.45 -5.56
N ALA A 373 15.35 -24.39 -5.19
CA ALA A 373 15.57 -23.08 -5.78
C ALA A 373 15.39 -21.95 -4.77
N MET A 374 16.24 -20.93 -4.88
CA MET A 374 16.01 -19.61 -4.31
C MET A 374 15.26 -18.77 -5.33
N ILE A 375 14.20 -18.09 -4.91
CA ILE A 375 13.23 -17.43 -5.78
C ILE A 375 12.93 -16.05 -5.24
N LEU A 376 13.00 -15.04 -6.11
CA LEU A 376 12.76 -13.65 -5.75
C LEU A 376 11.47 -13.17 -6.43
N GLY A 377 10.74 -12.26 -5.79
CA GLY A 377 9.53 -11.67 -6.36
C GLY A 377 9.35 -10.23 -5.88
N SER A 378 8.83 -9.35 -6.73
CA SER A 378 8.58 -7.95 -6.38
C SER A 378 7.45 -7.79 -5.34
N ASP A 379 6.50 -8.71 -5.35
CA ASP A 379 5.46 -8.88 -4.34
C ASP A 379 5.14 -10.38 -4.15
N TYR A 380 4.20 -10.69 -3.26
CA TYR A 380 3.82 -12.07 -2.96
C TYR A 380 3.26 -12.82 -4.17
N ASN A 381 2.46 -12.19 -5.04
CA ASN A 381 1.89 -12.86 -6.21
C ASN A 381 2.98 -13.18 -7.24
N ASP A 382 3.89 -12.23 -7.45
CA ASP A 382 5.06 -12.41 -8.31
C ASP A 382 5.96 -13.55 -7.79
N LEU A 383 6.18 -13.63 -6.47
CA LEU A 383 6.91 -14.74 -5.84
C LEU A 383 6.25 -16.10 -6.10
N ILE A 384 4.92 -16.20 -5.94
CA ILE A 384 4.19 -17.44 -6.20
C ILE A 384 4.27 -17.82 -7.68
N GLN A 385 4.10 -16.87 -8.58
CA GLN A 385 4.22 -17.11 -10.02
C GLN A 385 5.62 -17.61 -10.40
N ASN A 386 6.68 -16.94 -9.90
CA ASN A 386 8.07 -17.35 -10.12
C ASN A 386 8.33 -18.74 -9.52
N THR A 387 7.72 -19.07 -8.38
CA THR A 387 7.80 -20.40 -7.76
C THR A 387 7.23 -21.50 -8.66
N GLN A 388 6.02 -21.29 -9.19
CA GLN A 388 5.39 -22.26 -10.07
C GLN A 388 6.18 -22.45 -11.38
N ILE A 389 6.65 -21.34 -11.96
CA ILE A 389 7.48 -21.37 -13.18
C ILE A 389 8.79 -22.11 -12.93
N ALA A 390 9.46 -21.85 -11.81
CA ALA A 390 10.69 -22.53 -11.44
C ALA A 390 10.50 -24.03 -11.24
N GLN A 391 9.45 -24.44 -10.52
CA GLN A 391 9.11 -25.85 -10.30
C GLN A 391 8.74 -26.57 -11.60
N PHE A 392 8.11 -25.87 -12.55
CA PHE A 392 7.76 -26.43 -13.86
C PHE A 392 8.99 -26.61 -14.76
N ASN A 393 9.88 -25.61 -14.82
CA ASN A 393 11.00 -25.55 -15.76
C ASN A 393 12.35 -26.03 -15.18
N TYR A 394 12.33 -26.66 -14.00
CA TYR A 394 13.55 -27.11 -13.32
C TYR A 394 14.42 -28.04 -14.18
N PRO A 395 15.75 -27.81 -14.26
CA PRO A 395 16.66 -28.58 -15.11
C PRO A 395 16.63 -30.10 -14.98
N GLY A 396 16.43 -30.71 -13.80
CA GLY A 396 16.40 -32.18 -13.66
C GLY A 396 15.17 -32.85 -14.29
N ARG A 397 14.08 -32.12 -14.52
CA ARG A 397 12.99 -32.59 -15.39
C ARG A 397 13.39 -32.61 -16.87
N LEU A 398 14.44 -31.87 -17.26
CA LEU A 398 14.96 -31.85 -18.64
C LEU A 398 15.90 -33.03 -18.94
N SER A 399 16.34 -33.84 -17.96
CA SER A 399 17.27 -34.98 -18.14
C SER A 399 16.64 -36.37 -18.11
N SER A 400 15.39 -36.52 -17.64
CA SER A 400 14.67 -37.78 -17.83
C SER A 400 14.04 -37.77 -19.21
N TYR A 401 14.47 -38.73 -20.06
CA TYR A 401 14.03 -39.03 -21.44
C TYR A 401 14.89 -38.48 -22.61
N PRO A 402 15.61 -39.37 -23.35
CA PRO A 402 15.18 -39.57 -24.73
C PRO A 402 13.80 -40.22 -24.63
N LEU A 403 12.74 -39.54 -25.05
CA LEU A 403 11.35 -40.01 -24.87
C LEU A 403 11.19 -41.46 -25.39
N GLN A 404 11.28 -42.46 -24.52
CA GLN A 404 10.53 -43.71 -24.62
C GLN A 404 9.12 -43.43 -24.09
N GLN A 405 8.51 -42.41 -24.66
CA GLN A 405 7.13 -42.06 -24.43
C GLN A 405 6.39 -42.33 -25.73
N HIS A 406 5.09 -42.60 -25.61
CA HIS A 406 4.24 -42.56 -26.78
C HIS A 406 4.25 -41.14 -27.33
N ASP A 407 4.42 -41.00 -28.64
CA ASP A 407 4.35 -39.69 -29.28
C ASP A 407 2.88 -39.28 -29.26
N ILE A 408 2.56 -38.04 -28.86
CA ILE A 408 1.20 -37.52 -28.90
C ILE A 408 1.23 -36.05 -29.30
N ASP A 409 0.52 -35.76 -30.39
CA ASP A 409 0.38 -34.42 -30.95
C ASP A 409 -1.09 -34.02 -30.91
N LEU A 410 -1.41 -32.92 -30.22
CA LEU A 410 -2.74 -32.33 -30.27
C LEU A 410 -2.92 -31.60 -31.61
N ILE A 411 -3.99 -31.92 -32.33
CA ILE A 411 -4.35 -31.33 -33.62
C ILE A 411 -5.37 -30.21 -33.45
N TYR A 412 -6.32 -30.38 -32.53
CA TYR A 412 -7.39 -29.41 -32.28
C TYR A 412 -7.95 -29.58 -30.86
N PRO A 413 -8.20 -28.48 -30.10
CA PRO A 413 -7.99 -27.06 -30.45
C PRO A 413 -6.51 -26.63 -30.51
N SER A 414 -6.21 -25.62 -31.32
CA SER A 414 -4.88 -25.01 -31.50
C SER A 414 -4.78 -23.62 -30.84
N TYR A 415 -3.58 -23.04 -30.81
CA TYR A 415 -3.34 -21.70 -30.24
C TYR A 415 -4.32 -20.65 -30.77
N ASN A 416 -5.00 -19.95 -29.85
CA ASN A 416 -6.03 -18.93 -30.09
C ASN A 416 -7.28 -19.40 -30.84
N ASP A 417 -7.53 -20.72 -30.97
CA ASP A 417 -8.84 -21.18 -31.41
C ASP A 417 -9.93 -20.76 -30.40
N VAL A 418 -11.11 -20.40 -30.89
CA VAL A 418 -12.28 -20.10 -30.05
C VAL A 418 -13.30 -21.22 -30.26
N ILE A 419 -13.59 -21.97 -29.21
CA ILE A 419 -14.45 -23.17 -29.27
C ILE A 419 -15.71 -22.98 -28.41
N SER A 420 -16.82 -23.59 -28.82
CA SER A 420 -18.09 -23.48 -28.11
C SER A 420 -19.04 -24.65 -28.40
N GLY A 421 -19.90 -24.97 -27.43
CA GLY A 421 -20.83 -26.09 -27.49
C GLY A 421 -20.14 -27.46 -27.58
N SER A 422 -20.64 -28.34 -28.44
CA SER A 422 -20.02 -29.66 -28.62
C SER A 422 -18.82 -29.61 -29.58
N VAL A 423 -17.63 -29.87 -29.06
CA VAL A 423 -16.34 -29.76 -29.73
C VAL A 423 -15.65 -31.11 -29.86
N SER A 424 -15.04 -31.40 -31.01
CA SER A 424 -14.26 -32.61 -31.25
C SER A 424 -12.79 -32.35 -30.99
N ILE A 425 -12.27 -32.77 -29.84
CA ILE A 425 -10.84 -32.80 -29.54
C ILE A 425 -10.20 -33.82 -30.48
N GLN A 426 -9.06 -33.46 -31.09
CA GLN A 426 -8.36 -34.32 -32.07
C GLN A 426 -6.88 -34.37 -31.76
N TRP A 427 -6.31 -35.57 -31.85
CA TRP A 427 -4.88 -35.82 -31.64
C TRP A 427 -4.39 -36.91 -32.57
N ASN A 428 -3.08 -36.96 -32.79
CA ASN A 428 -2.38 -38.12 -33.30
C ASN A 428 -1.51 -38.69 -32.20
N SER A 429 -1.37 -40.00 -32.20
CA SER A 429 -0.52 -40.70 -31.24
C SER A 429 0.22 -41.84 -31.92
N THR A 430 1.45 -42.09 -31.49
CA THR A 430 2.24 -43.23 -31.94
C THR A 430 2.72 -44.03 -30.75
N SER A 431 2.24 -45.27 -30.66
CA SER A 431 2.69 -46.20 -29.63
C SER A 431 4.15 -46.59 -29.84
N PHE A 432 5.01 -46.11 -28.95
CA PHE A 432 6.42 -46.50 -28.85
C PHE A 432 6.66 -48.02 -28.89
N ASP A 433 5.88 -48.84 -28.17
CA ASP A 433 6.06 -50.29 -28.05
C ASP A 433 5.12 -51.12 -28.96
N GLY A 434 4.23 -50.44 -29.69
CA GLY A 434 3.25 -51.05 -30.59
C GLY A 434 2.01 -51.62 -29.91
N ASN A 435 1.88 -51.49 -28.58
CA ASN A 435 0.67 -51.88 -27.87
C ASN A 435 -0.43 -50.80 -28.04
N PRO A 436 -1.72 -51.20 -28.02
CA PRO A 436 -2.82 -50.24 -28.02
C PRO A 436 -2.75 -49.29 -26.82
N LEU A 437 -3.08 -48.02 -27.05
CA LEU A 437 -3.06 -46.99 -26.01
C LEU A 437 -4.48 -46.67 -25.53
N PHE A 438 -4.54 -46.17 -24.31
CA PHE A 438 -5.66 -45.45 -23.74
C PHE A 438 -5.28 -43.98 -23.58
N VAL A 439 -6.28 -43.10 -23.56
CA VAL A 439 -6.08 -41.66 -23.43
C VAL A 439 -6.89 -41.12 -22.26
N ASP A 440 -6.28 -40.27 -21.45
CA ASP A 440 -6.95 -39.40 -20.49
C ASP A 440 -6.82 -37.95 -20.97
N ILE A 441 -7.87 -37.15 -20.80
CA ILE A 441 -7.94 -35.76 -21.24
C ILE A 441 -8.43 -34.90 -20.08
N TYR A 442 -7.71 -33.82 -19.82
CA TYR A 442 -8.00 -32.83 -18.79
C TYR A 442 -8.01 -31.43 -19.39
N TYR A 443 -8.68 -30.48 -18.74
CA TYR A 443 -8.63 -29.06 -19.08
C TYR A 443 -8.36 -28.19 -17.86
N ASN A 444 -7.84 -26.98 -18.10
CA ASN A 444 -7.59 -25.98 -17.06
C ASN A 444 -7.82 -24.56 -17.62
N SER A 445 -8.46 -23.68 -16.83
CA SER A 445 -8.56 -22.24 -17.07
C SER A 445 -7.38 -21.51 -16.45
N ASN A 446 -6.65 -20.73 -17.24
CA ASN A 446 -5.34 -20.18 -16.90
C ASN A 446 -5.39 -18.96 -15.94
N ASN A 447 -5.93 -19.18 -14.73
CA ASN A 447 -5.97 -18.29 -13.58
C ASN A 447 -6.03 -19.11 -12.26
N GLY A 448 -5.12 -20.08 -12.10
CA GLY A 448 -4.95 -20.82 -10.84
C GLY A 448 -5.92 -21.99 -10.60
N GLY A 449 -6.52 -22.56 -11.65
CA GLY A 449 -7.39 -23.74 -11.55
C GLY A 449 -6.61 -25.06 -11.41
N SER A 450 -7.23 -26.07 -10.77
CA SER A 450 -6.76 -27.46 -10.80
C SER A 450 -7.19 -28.14 -12.12
N TRP A 451 -6.40 -29.10 -12.63
CA TRP A 451 -6.76 -29.85 -13.86
C TRP A 451 -8.06 -30.64 -13.66
N GLU A 452 -9.07 -30.35 -14.47
CA GLU A 452 -10.36 -31.03 -14.42
C GLU A 452 -10.46 -32.11 -15.50
N LEU A 453 -11.03 -33.26 -15.13
CA LEU A 453 -11.14 -34.42 -16.02
C LEU A 453 -12.25 -34.24 -17.07
N ILE A 454 -11.90 -34.38 -18.35
CA ILE A 454 -12.85 -34.47 -19.48
C ILE A 454 -13.22 -35.93 -19.77
N ALA A 455 -12.21 -36.79 -19.86
CA ALA A 455 -12.36 -38.21 -20.21
C ALA A 455 -11.19 -39.03 -19.65
N GLU A 456 -11.46 -40.24 -19.18
CA GLU A 456 -10.47 -41.17 -18.65
C GLU A 456 -10.62 -42.55 -19.32
N GLY A 457 -9.50 -43.20 -19.62
CA GLY A 457 -9.42 -44.57 -20.10
C GLY A 457 -10.05 -44.79 -21.47
N ILE A 458 -10.14 -43.75 -22.32
CA ILE A 458 -10.75 -43.90 -23.64
C ILE A 458 -9.78 -44.60 -24.58
N SER A 459 -10.29 -45.49 -25.44
CA SER A 459 -9.44 -46.13 -26.45
C SER A 459 -8.89 -45.07 -27.40
N ASP A 460 -7.60 -45.18 -27.70
CA ASP A 460 -6.91 -44.22 -28.56
C ASP A 460 -7.36 -44.33 -30.03
N ILE A 461 -8.39 -43.55 -30.37
CA ILE A 461 -8.98 -43.47 -31.72
C ILE A 461 -8.74 -42.10 -32.38
N GLY A 462 -7.92 -41.24 -31.76
CA GLY A 462 -7.52 -39.92 -32.27
C GLY A 462 -8.56 -38.80 -32.13
N THR A 463 -9.70 -39.05 -31.47
CA THR A 463 -10.69 -37.98 -31.21
C THR A 463 -11.60 -38.27 -30.02
N TYR A 464 -12.08 -37.21 -29.38
CA TYR A 464 -13.10 -37.23 -28.34
C TYR A 464 -14.07 -36.06 -28.48
N SER A 465 -15.36 -36.27 -28.23
CA SER A 465 -16.37 -35.22 -28.25
C SER A 465 -16.55 -34.65 -26.85
N TRP A 466 -16.16 -33.41 -26.66
CA TRP A 466 -16.31 -32.65 -25.42
C TRP A 466 -17.48 -31.69 -25.54
N ASP A 467 -18.38 -31.67 -24.57
CA ASP A 467 -19.42 -30.66 -24.45
C ASP A 467 -18.92 -29.55 -23.53
N THR A 468 -18.64 -28.38 -24.10
CA THR A 468 -18.12 -27.24 -23.34
C THR A 468 -19.23 -26.44 -22.67
N GLU A 469 -20.52 -26.72 -22.89
CA GLU A 469 -21.64 -25.87 -22.42
C GLU A 469 -21.71 -25.64 -20.90
N THR A 470 -20.97 -26.38 -20.08
CA THR A 470 -20.87 -26.19 -18.63
C THR A 470 -19.53 -25.64 -18.17
N VAL A 471 -18.59 -25.48 -19.09
CA VAL A 471 -17.27 -24.89 -18.84
C VAL A 471 -17.46 -23.38 -18.83
N ILE A 472 -16.79 -22.70 -17.90
CA ILE A 472 -16.78 -21.24 -17.83
C ILE A 472 -16.10 -20.72 -19.11
N ASP A 473 -16.45 -19.54 -19.59
CA ASP A 473 -15.85 -19.02 -20.82
C ASP A 473 -14.93 -17.81 -20.51
N GLY A 474 -14.15 -17.34 -21.49
CA GLY A 474 -13.39 -16.08 -21.36
C GLY A 474 -12.01 -16.23 -20.76
N TYR A 475 -11.69 -17.42 -20.26
CA TYR A 475 -10.34 -17.80 -19.85
C TYR A 475 -9.55 -18.33 -21.04
N ASN A 476 -8.23 -18.19 -20.95
CA ASN A 476 -7.34 -19.02 -21.74
C ASN A 476 -7.38 -20.44 -21.17
N TYR A 477 -7.73 -21.41 -21.99
CA TYR A 477 -7.79 -22.82 -21.63
C TYR A 477 -6.60 -23.57 -22.21
N GLN A 478 -6.17 -24.59 -21.48
CA GLN A 478 -5.25 -25.61 -21.99
C GLN A 478 -5.87 -27.00 -21.81
N LEU A 479 -5.51 -27.91 -22.70
CA LEU A 479 -5.74 -29.33 -22.54
C LEU A 479 -4.45 -30.00 -22.07
N LEU A 480 -4.57 -30.96 -21.17
CA LEU A 480 -3.52 -31.90 -20.80
C LEU A 480 -3.99 -33.29 -21.20
N MET A 481 -3.17 -34.01 -21.93
CA MET A 481 -3.50 -35.34 -22.41
C MET A 481 -2.42 -36.34 -22.07
N TYR A 482 -2.84 -37.51 -21.60
CA TYR A 482 -1.97 -38.67 -21.35
C TYR A 482 -2.37 -39.79 -22.31
N ALA A 483 -1.46 -40.23 -23.18
CA ALA A 483 -1.61 -41.49 -23.91
C ALA A 483 -0.77 -42.58 -23.24
N TYR A 484 -1.37 -43.68 -22.81
CA TYR A 484 -0.70 -44.68 -21.99
C TYR A 484 -1.12 -46.11 -22.29
N ASN A 485 -0.31 -47.06 -21.83
CA ASN A 485 -0.63 -48.46 -21.71
C ASN A 485 -0.19 -48.98 -20.32
N ASP A 486 -0.23 -50.29 -20.08
CA ASP A 486 0.13 -50.88 -18.78
C ASP A 486 1.60 -50.62 -18.35
N SER A 487 2.46 -50.08 -19.21
CA SER A 487 3.92 -50.02 -19.04
C SER A 487 4.53 -48.63 -19.26
N THR A 488 3.96 -47.78 -20.13
CA THR A 488 4.51 -46.47 -20.49
C THR A 488 3.40 -45.45 -20.78
N SER A 489 3.72 -44.16 -20.70
CA SER A 489 2.84 -43.04 -21.05
C SER A 489 3.58 -41.97 -21.84
N GLY A 490 2.83 -41.17 -22.61
CA GLY A 490 3.27 -39.91 -23.21
C GLY A 490 2.28 -38.81 -22.87
N VAL A 491 2.78 -37.58 -22.79
CA VAL A 491 2.00 -36.42 -22.33
C VAL A 491 2.15 -35.23 -23.27
N ILE A 492 1.06 -34.49 -23.48
CA ILE A 492 1.09 -33.19 -24.16
C ILE A 492 0.19 -32.20 -23.44
N ILE A 493 0.64 -30.95 -23.39
CA ILE A 493 -0.16 -29.79 -22.97
C ILE A 493 -0.38 -28.94 -24.22
N SER A 494 -1.63 -28.52 -24.44
CA SER A 494 -1.96 -27.64 -25.57
C SER A 494 -1.41 -26.24 -25.37
N GLU A 495 -1.20 -25.55 -26.49
CA GLU A 495 -1.20 -24.09 -26.49
C GLU A 495 -2.56 -23.55 -26.00
N TYR A 496 -2.58 -22.29 -25.57
CA TYR A 496 -3.81 -21.65 -25.11
C TYR A 496 -4.85 -21.53 -26.22
N PHE A 497 -6.07 -21.92 -25.93
CA PHE A 497 -7.26 -21.66 -26.74
C PHE A 497 -8.34 -21.02 -25.85
N ILE A 498 -9.42 -20.52 -26.44
CA ILE A 498 -10.49 -19.85 -25.70
C ILE A 498 -11.75 -20.71 -25.83
N ILE A 499 -12.44 -20.92 -24.72
CA ILE A 499 -13.82 -21.42 -24.72
C ILE A 499 -14.72 -20.19 -24.63
N ASN A 500 -15.75 -20.12 -25.47
CA ASN A 500 -16.72 -19.03 -25.48
C ASN A 500 -18.13 -19.59 -25.76
N ASN A 501 -18.79 -20.15 -24.76
CA ASN A 501 -20.16 -20.64 -24.89
C ASN A 501 -21.14 -19.45 -24.84
N PRO A 502 -22.10 -19.35 -25.77
CA PRO A 502 -23.08 -18.24 -25.80
C PRO A 502 -24.03 -18.15 -24.59
N ALA A 503 -23.84 -18.96 -23.54
CA ALA A 503 -24.74 -19.11 -22.41
C ALA A 503 -24.08 -18.98 -21.03
N ASN A 504 -22.74 -18.91 -20.93
CA ASN A 504 -22.03 -19.09 -19.65
C ASN A 504 -21.09 -17.97 -19.19
N GLU A 505 -20.84 -16.92 -19.98
CA GLU A 505 -19.81 -15.97 -19.56
C GLU A 505 -20.33 -14.84 -18.65
N VAL A 506 -19.78 -14.83 -17.44
CA VAL A 506 -19.73 -13.69 -16.52
C VAL A 506 -18.49 -12.88 -16.92
N GLY A 507 -18.61 -11.94 -17.87
CA GLY A 507 -17.43 -11.28 -18.41
C GLY A 507 -17.67 -9.94 -19.08
N ILE A 508 -18.47 -9.06 -18.48
CA ILE A 508 -18.60 -7.69 -18.98
C ILE A 508 -17.43 -6.87 -18.45
N GLU A 509 -16.48 -6.52 -19.33
CA GLU A 509 -15.42 -5.58 -18.99
C GLU A 509 -15.91 -4.15 -19.25
N VAL A 510 -15.73 -3.28 -18.26
CA VAL A 510 -16.06 -1.87 -18.41
C VAL A 510 -14.98 -0.97 -17.82
N LEU A 511 -14.52 -0.02 -18.63
CA LEU A 511 -13.52 0.96 -18.28
C LEU A 511 -14.08 2.36 -18.41
N LEU A 512 -14.06 3.11 -17.31
CA LEU A 512 -14.34 4.53 -17.30
C LEU A 512 -13.11 5.31 -17.79
N LEU A 513 -13.23 6.00 -18.93
CA LEU A 513 -12.16 6.80 -19.55
C LEU A 513 -12.19 8.27 -19.12
N GLN A 514 -13.38 8.82 -18.85
CA GLN A 514 -13.58 10.20 -18.39
C GLN A 514 -14.80 10.29 -17.46
N PRO A 515 -14.77 11.14 -16.41
CA PRO A 515 -13.69 12.09 -16.06
C PRO A 515 -12.43 11.41 -15.49
N ASN A 516 -11.25 11.92 -15.87
CA ASN A 516 -9.96 11.28 -15.61
C ASN A 516 -9.47 11.54 -14.17
N SER A 517 -9.10 10.50 -13.42
CA SER A 517 -8.72 10.57 -11.98
C SER A 517 -7.30 11.09 -11.72
N HIS A 518 -6.52 11.42 -12.76
CA HIS A 518 -5.12 11.88 -12.65
C HIS A 518 -4.95 13.34 -12.20
N VAL A 519 -6.00 13.98 -11.70
CA VAL A 519 -5.94 15.31 -11.08
C VAL A 519 -6.48 15.17 -9.66
N ASN A 520 -5.72 15.58 -8.65
CA ASN A 520 -6.20 15.62 -7.27
C ASN A 520 -7.48 16.47 -7.20
N ASN A 521 -8.63 15.84 -7.00
CA ASN A 521 -9.93 16.46 -6.76
C ASN A 521 -10.37 17.50 -7.82
N PRO A 522 -10.69 17.11 -9.06
CA PRO A 522 -11.08 18.06 -10.09
C PRO A 522 -12.47 18.67 -9.80
N THR A 523 -12.64 19.96 -10.05
CA THR A 523 -13.93 20.65 -10.03
C THR A 523 -14.55 20.67 -11.42
N LEU A 524 -15.78 20.15 -11.58
CA LEU A 524 -16.51 20.09 -12.85
C LEU A 524 -17.80 20.91 -12.80
N SER A 525 -18.16 21.53 -13.92
CA SER A 525 -19.42 22.28 -14.11
C SER A 525 -19.82 22.38 -15.58
N GLY A 526 -21.11 22.60 -15.85
CA GLY A 526 -21.71 22.59 -17.17
C GLY A 526 -21.82 21.19 -17.79
N ASN A 527 -21.34 21.04 -19.02
CA ASN A 527 -21.42 19.76 -19.74
C ASN A 527 -20.29 18.83 -19.28
N ILE A 528 -20.62 17.79 -18.51
CA ILE A 528 -19.69 16.73 -18.12
C ILE A 528 -19.70 15.66 -19.19
N THR A 529 -18.52 15.26 -19.65
CA THR A 529 -18.37 14.19 -20.63
C THR A 529 -17.97 12.92 -19.89
N PHE A 530 -18.81 11.90 -19.97
CA PHE A 530 -18.46 10.54 -19.54
C PHE A 530 -18.09 9.75 -20.77
N GLY A 531 -16.88 9.20 -20.77
CA GLY A 531 -16.41 8.32 -21.83
C GLY A 531 -16.12 6.95 -21.23
N TRP A 532 -16.50 5.89 -21.94
CA TRP A 532 -16.24 4.53 -21.49
C TRP A 532 -15.87 3.62 -22.65
N ARG A 533 -15.28 2.49 -22.27
CA ARG A 533 -15.22 1.30 -23.10
C ARG A 533 -15.89 0.18 -22.37
N ALA A 534 -16.79 -0.51 -23.03
CA ALA A 534 -17.41 -1.69 -22.48
C ALA A 534 -17.50 -2.76 -23.56
N GLY A 535 -17.12 -3.96 -23.18
CA GLY A 535 -17.12 -5.11 -24.06
C GLY A 535 -17.71 -6.29 -23.32
N ASP A 536 -18.59 -7.00 -24.00
CA ASP A 536 -18.85 -8.39 -23.66
C ASP A 536 -17.83 -9.26 -24.38
N ALA A 537 -17.31 -10.27 -23.69
CA ALA A 537 -16.36 -11.22 -24.24
C ALA A 537 -16.94 -12.03 -25.43
N ASP A 538 -18.27 -12.16 -25.51
CA ASP A 538 -18.99 -12.80 -26.62
C ASP A 538 -19.39 -11.85 -27.76
N GLY A 539 -19.13 -10.55 -27.59
CA GLY A 539 -19.48 -9.49 -28.55
C GLY A 539 -20.96 -9.10 -28.55
N ALA A 540 -21.75 -9.54 -27.57
CA ALA A 540 -23.10 -9.08 -27.34
C ALA A 540 -23.13 -7.57 -27.04
N PRO A 541 -24.21 -6.86 -27.43
CA PRO A 541 -24.37 -5.47 -27.11
C PRO A 541 -24.67 -5.30 -25.60
N VAL A 542 -23.77 -4.64 -24.89
CA VAL A 542 -23.98 -4.28 -23.48
C VAL A 542 -24.71 -2.95 -23.34
N THR A 543 -25.47 -2.82 -22.26
CA THR A 543 -26.20 -1.61 -21.82
C THR A 543 -25.44 -0.94 -20.69
N ILE A 544 -25.39 0.39 -20.65
CA ILE A 544 -24.50 1.15 -19.77
C ILE A 544 -25.28 1.97 -18.73
N ASN A 545 -24.87 1.88 -17.47
CA ASN A 545 -25.42 2.63 -16.35
C ASN A 545 -24.30 3.44 -15.71
N ILE A 546 -24.54 4.70 -15.39
CA ILE A 546 -23.60 5.54 -14.65
C ILE A 546 -24.17 5.77 -13.25
N THR A 547 -23.41 5.39 -12.24
CA THR A 547 -23.80 5.43 -10.83
C THR A 547 -22.88 6.37 -10.03
N HIS A 548 -23.40 6.94 -8.93
CA HIS A 548 -22.62 7.77 -8.01
C HIS A 548 -22.90 7.46 -6.54
N ASN A 549 -21.97 7.87 -5.67
CA ASN A 549 -21.82 7.58 -4.24
C ASN A 549 -22.99 7.90 -3.27
N ASP A 550 -24.14 8.41 -3.72
CA ASP A 550 -25.33 8.64 -2.87
C ASP A 550 -26.30 7.45 -2.84
N GLY A 551 -25.94 6.31 -3.45
CA GLY A 551 -26.69 5.05 -3.33
C GLY A 551 -28.01 5.00 -4.13
N GLU A 552 -28.35 6.03 -4.88
CA GLU A 552 -29.49 6.05 -5.80
C GLU A 552 -29.01 6.02 -7.27
N GLU A 553 -29.59 5.12 -8.06
CA GLU A 553 -29.29 4.90 -9.49
C GLU A 553 -29.95 5.99 -10.36
N TYR A 554 -29.20 7.03 -10.77
CA TYR A 554 -29.83 8.15 -11.51
C TYR A 554 -29.57 8.19 -13.03
N PHE A 555 -28.51 7.58 -13.56
CA PHE A 555 -28.19 7.70 -14.99
C PHE A 555 -28.10 6.35 -15.71
N ILE A 556 -29.26 5.81 -16.06
CA ILE A 556 -29.34 4.64 -16.96
C ILE A 556 -29.32 5.16 -18.41
N GLN A 557 -28.28 4.84 -19.20
CA GLN A 557 -28.22 5.13 -20.63
C GLN A 557 -27.99 3.86 -21.46
N ASN A 558 -29.02 3.44 -22.20
CA ASN A 558 -28.99 2.23 -23.03
C ASN A 558 -28.21 2.41 -24.35
N GLU A 559 -26.94 2.76 -24.24
CA GLU A 559 -25.98 2.86 -25.35
C GLU A 559 -25.22 1.53 -25.52
N VAL A 560 -24.68 1.27 -26.73
CA VAL A 560 -24.02 -0.01 -27.07
C VAL A 560 -22.48 0.10 -27.05
N ASN A 561 -21.86 -0.79 -26.26
CA ASN A 561 -20.43 -1.10 -26.17
C ASN A 561 -19.51 0.08 -25.79
N ASP A 562 -19.00 0.84 -26.76
CA ASP A 562 -18.09 1.97 -26.52
C ASP A 562 -18.80 3.29 -26.78
N GLY A 563 -18.72 4.24 -25.85
CA GLY A 563 -19.52 5.44 -25.95
C GLY A 563 -18.97 6.65 -25.22
N ILE A 564 -19.57 7.79 -25.57
CA ILE A 564 -19.42 9.04 -24.86
C ILE A 564 -20.83 9.58 -24.65
N CYS A 565 -21.17 9.91 -23.41
CA CYS A 565 -22.35 10.69 -23.11
C CYS A 565 -21.95 12.06 -22.55
N VAL A 566 -22.79 13.05 -22.82
CA VAL A 566 -22.64 14.39 -22.26
C VAL A 566 -23.83 14.65 -21.36
N PHE A 567 -23.53 14.92 -20.10
CA PHE A 567 -24.49 15.16 -19.05
C PHE A 567 -24.42 16.62 -18.56
N GLN A 568 -25.54 17.19 -18.15
CA GLN A 568 -25.59 18.53 -17.56
C GLN A 568 -25.38 18.43 -16.06
N SER A 569 -24.25 18.92 -15.56
CA SER A 569 -23.95 18.91 -14.13
C SER A 569 -24.98 19.62 -13.26
N THR A 570 -25.82 20.48 -13.85
CA THR A 570 -26.93 21.17 -13.15
C THR A 570 -28.01 20.24 -12.64
N ASP A 571 -28.11 19.02 -13.18
CA ASP A 571 -29.08 18.04 -12.68
C ASP A 571 -28.59 17.39 -11.36
N LEU A 572 -27.28 17.45 -11.07
CA LEU A 572 -26.70 17.06 -9.78
C LEU A 572 -26.71 18.21 -8.77
N ALA A 573 -26.75 17.87 -7.48
CA ALA A 573 -26.42 18.84 -6.42
C ALA A 573 -24.95 19.21 -6.50
N ASN A 574 -24.61 20.41 -6.05
CA ASN A 574 -23.20 20.70 -5.82
C ASN A 574 -22.71 19.80 -4.69
N GLY A 575 -21.50 19.26 -4.79
CA GLY A 575 -20.99 18.31 -3.81
C GLY A 575 -19.91 17.39 -4.35
N TRP A 576 -19.39 16.53 -3.48
CA TRP A 576 -18.35 15.58 -3.81
C TRP A 576 -18.94 14.25 -4.28
N TYR A 577 -18.68 13.94 -5.55
CA TYR A 577 -19.16 12.73 -6.19
C TYR A 577 -18.02 11.80 -6.55
N SER A 578 -18.25 10.51 -6.39
CA SER A 578 -17.47 9.45 -7.00
C SER A 578 -18.36 8.73 -7.98
N PHE A 579 -17.90 8.59 -9.23
CA PHE A 579 -18.68 7.99 -10.31
C PHE A 579 -18.16 6.60 -10.65
N ARG A 580 -19.06 5.74 -11.10
CA ARG A 580 -18.80 4.40 -11.62
C ARG A 580 -19.65 4.19 -12.86
N ILE A 581 -19.18 3.33 -13.76
CA ILE A 581 -19.98 2.83 -14.87
C ILE A 581 -20.17 1.34 -14.71
N ASP A 582 -21.42 0.92 -14.84
CA ASP A 582 -21.84 -0.48 -14.83
C ASP A 582 -22.35 -0.84 -16.22
N ALA A 583 -21.95 -1.99 -16.73
CA ALA A 583 -22.37 -2.49 -18.03
C ALA A 583 -23.11 -3.82 -17.86
N THR A 584 -24.24 -4.03 -18.55
CA THR A 584 -25.06 -5.23 -18.44
C THR A 584 -25.59 -5.72 -19.78
N ASP A 585 -25.57 -7.04 -20.01
CA ASP A 585 -26.18 -7.74 -21.14
C ASP A 585 -27.62 -8.21 -20.81
N GLY A 586 -28.09 -7.97 -19.58
CA GLY A 586 -29.38 -8.43 -19.05
C GLY A 586 -29.30 -9.70 -18.19
N TYR A 587 -28.15 -10.36 -18.12
CA TYR A 587 -27.89 -11.54 -17.30
C TYR A 587 -26.73 -11.32 -16.30
N HIS A 588 -25.75 -10.50 -16.67
CA HIS A 588 -24.53 -10.19 -15.94
C HIS A 588 -24.30 -8.68 -15.83
N ILE A 589 -23.47 -8.25 -14.87
CA ILE A 589 -23.11 -6.85 -14.65
C ILE A 589 -21.59 -6.76 -14.48
N GLY A 590 -20.93 -5.97 -15.32
CA GLY A 590 -19.55 -5.54 -15.17
C GLY A 590 -19.49 -4.16 -14.54
N GLU A 591 -18.54 -3.92 -13.64
CA GLU A 591 -18.40 -2.64 -12.93
C GLU A 591 -17.02 -2.02 -13.20
N SER A 592 -16.98 -0.71 -13.45
CA SER A 592 -15.71 0.00 -13.64
C SER A 592 -15.07 0.33 -12.31
N ASN A 593 -13.78 0.68 -12.32
CA ASN A 593 -13.19 1.39 -11.19
C ASN A 593 -14.00 2.64 -10.85
N VAL A 594 -14.13 2.92 -9.55
CA VAL A 594 -14.75 4.15 -9.05
C VAL A 594 -13.77 5.30 -9.22
N THR A 595 -14.23 6.47 -9.67
CA THR A 595 -13.37 7.67 -9.70
C THR A 595 -12.93 8.05 -8.29
N GLY A 596 -11.80 8.76 -8.18
CA GLY A 596 -11.55 9.60 -6.99
C GLY A 596 -12.68 10.62 -6.77
N SER A 597 -12.68 11.31 -5.64
CA SER A 597 -13.69 12.33 -5.34
C SER A 597 -13.59 13.52 -6.29
N ILE A 598 -14.68 13.81 -7.00
CA ILE A 598 -14.83 14.90 -7.97
C ILE A 598 -15.81 15.91 -7.39
N LEU A 599 -15.42 17.18 -7.35
CA LEU A 599 -16.32 18.25 -6.91
C LEU A 599 -17.19 18.68 -8.09
N ILE A 600 -18.50 18.44 -8.01
CA ILE A 600 -19.45 19.09 -8.90
C ILE A 600 -19.80 20.45 -8.29
N HIS A 601 -19.53 21.53 -9.03
CA HIS A 601 -19.79 22.88 -8.54
C HIS A 601 -20.39 23.76 -9.64
N ASN A 602 -21.71 23.88 -9.63
CA ASN A 602 -22.48 24.75 -10.50
C ASN A 602 -22.73 26.10 -9.85
N GLU A 603 -22.64 27.15 -10.66
CA GLU A 603 -23.06 28.49 -10.25
C GLU A 603 -24.59 28.60 -10.40
N PHE A 604 -25.30 28.59 -9.28
CA PHE A 604 -26.74 28.81 -9.23
C PHE A 604 -27.07 30.25 -8.81
N GLU A 605 -28.22 30.76 -9.25
CA GLU A 605 -28.75 32.02 -8.72
C GLU A 605 -29.23 31.77 -7.29
N SER A 606 -28.65 32.44 -6.30
CA SER A 606 -29.11 32.32 -4.92
C SER A 606 -30.20 33.34 -4.60
N ILE A 607 -31.12 32.99 -3.70
CA ILE A 607 -32.07 33.98 -3.17
C ILE A 607 -31.30 35.02 -2.34
N PRO A 608 -31.78 36.27 -2.28
CA PRO A 608 -31.14 37.29 -1.44
C PRO A 608 -31.14 36.86 0.03
N TYR A 609 -30.03 37.05 0.74
CA TYR A 609 -29.96 36.75 2.18
C TYR A 609 -31.05 37.46 3.00
N SER A 610 -31.53 38.63 2.53
CA SER A 610 -32.67 39.33 3.15
C SER A 610 -34.00 38.57 3.09
N ALA A 611 -34.08 37.49 2.31
CA ALA A 611 -35.24 36.60 2.24
C ALA A 611 -35.12 35.39 3.19
N ILE A 612 -33.99 35.27 3.91
CA ILE A 612 -33.71 34.24 4.91
C ILE A 612 -33.68 34.94 6.27
N ASP A 613 -34.54 34.51 7.19
CA ASP A 613 -34.60 35.04 8.55
C ASP A 613 -34.20 33.95 9.54
N HIS A 614 -33.12 34.18 10.29
CA HIS A 614 -32.73 33.30 11.40
C HIS A 614 -33.67 33.59 12.58
N SER A 615 -34.72 32.78 12.68
CA SER A 615 -35.88 33.05 13.52
C SER A 615 -35.64 32.68 14.98
N ASN A 616 -34.81 31.67 15.22
CA ASN A 616 -34.46 31.20 16.57
C ASN A 616 -33.05 30.57 16.57
N GLY A 617 -32.41 30.54 17.73
CA GLY A 617 -31.07 30.00 17.91
C GLY A 617 -29.96 31.04 17.81
N TYR A 618 -28.72 30.60 17.95
CA TYR A 618 -27.56 31.49 18.02
C TYR A 618 -26.41 31.05 17.10
N ALA A 619 -26.59 30.03 16.27
CA ALA A 619 -25.55 29.61 15.34
C ALA A 619 -25.03 30.79 14.52
N THR A 620 -23.73 30.79 14.25
CA THR A 620 -23.10 31.76 13.35
C THR A 620 -22.82 31.16 11.98
N GLY A 621 -23.27 29.93 11.74
CA GLY A 621 -23.22 29.30 10.43
C GLY A 621 -24.11 30.03 9.43
N ILE A 622 -23.82 29.86 8.15
CA ILE A 622 -24.55 30.54 7.07
C ILE A 622 -25.47 29.53 6.38
N VAL A 623 -26.74 29.87 6.23
CA VAL A 623 -27.69 29.15 5.36
C VAL A 623 -27.81 29.92 4.05
N SER A 624 -27.53 29.24 2.95
CA SER A 624 -27.69 29.76 1.59
C SER A 624 -28.76 28.95 0.86
N VAL A 625 -29.51 29.60 -0.04
CA VAL A 625 -30.54 28.92 -0.84
C VAL A 625 -30.29 29.19 -2.32
N ASN A 626 -30.09 28.12 -3.07
CA ASN A 626 -29.84 28.13 -4.50
C ASN A 626 -31.14 27.86 -5.27
N ILE A 627 -31.40 28.66 -6.30
CA ILE A 627 -32.52 28.49 -7.23
C ILE A 627 -32.07 27.54 -8.33
N ILE A 628 -32.66 26.34 -8.33
CA ILE A 628 -32.39 25.31 -9.35
C ILE A 628 -33.40 25.42 -10.48
N ASN A 629 -34.69 25.55 -10.15
CA ASN A 629 -35.76 25.72 -11.13
C ASN A 629 -36.78 26.76 -10.68
N SER A 630 -36.58 27.99 -11.15
CA SER A 630 -37.44 29.13 -10.83
C SER A 630 -38.89 28.98 -11.30
N SER A 631 -39.17 28.08 -12.26
CA SER A 631 -40.55 27.82 -12.71
C SER A 631 -41.34 26.92 -11.77
N ASN A 632 -40.67 26.19 -10.88
CA ASN A 632 -41.29 25.33 -9.88
C ASN A 632 -41.57 26.04 -8.56
N ILE A 633 -40.96 27.21 -8.32
CA ILE A 633 -41.11 27.96 -7.06
C ILE A 633 -42.57 28.41 -6.90
N THR A 634 -43.22 27.92 -5.85
CA THR A 634 -44.63 28.19 -5.53
C THR A 634 -44.85 29.56 -4.86
N GLY A 635 -43.77 30.17 -4.34
CA GLY A 635 -43.85 31.45 -3.64
C GLY A 635 -44.27 31.34 -2.17
N HIS A 636 -44.19 30.13 -1.60
CA HIS A 636 -44.51 29.86 -0.20
C HIS A 636 -43.39 30.30 0.77
N ILE A 637 -43.68 30.22 2.06
CA ILE A 637 -42.72 30.42 3.14
C ILE A 637 -42.34 29.05 3.68
N TYR A 638 -41.05 28.80 3.79
CA TYR A 638 -40.50 27.54 4.30
C TYR A 638 -39.80 27.78 5.62
N GLU A 639 -40.03 26.90 6.59
CA GLU A 639 -39.29 26.86 7.85
C GLU A 639 -38.30 25.70 7.81
N ILE A 640 -37.03 25.99 8.08
CA ILE A 640 -35.96 25.01 8.25
C ILE A 640 -35.75 24.82 9.74
N SER A 641 -35.80 23.58 10.20
CA SER A 641 -35.43 23.22 11.57
C SER A 641 -34.21 22.32 11.54
N ILE A 642 -33.20 22.64 12.33
CA ILE A 642 -32.00 21.80 12.47
C ILE A 642 -32.25 20.69 13.49
N ASP A 643 -31.69 19.52 13.27
CA ASP A 643 -31.60 18.44 14.26
C ASP A 643 -30.12 18.07 14.52
N ASP A 644 -29.75 18.08 15.80
CA ASP A 644 -28.44 17.74 16.35
C ASP A 644 -28.48 16.52 17.28
N SER A 645 -29.54 15.70 17.18
CA SER A 645 -29.71 14.49 17.99
C SER A 645 -28.64 13.42 17.74
N SER A 646 -27.99 13.44 16.57
CA SER A 646 -26.92 12.52 16.18
C SER A 646 -25.54 13.06 16.58
N GLU A 647 -24.70 12.20 17.17
CA GLU A 647 -23.33 12.56 17.56
C GLU A 647 -22.38 12.76 16.36
N THR A 648 -22.76 12.30 15.16
CA THR A 648 -21.87 12.22 14.00
C THR A 648 -22.30 13.07 12.81
N SER A 649 -23.54 13.55 12.78
CA SER A 649 -24.10 14.28 11.63
C SER A 649 -25.21 15.22 12.07
N LEU A 650 -25.28 16.40 11.44
CA LEU A 650 -26.42 17.31 11.59
C LEU A 650 -27.40 17.06 10.45
N THR A 651 -28.69 17.13 10.76
CA THR A 651 -29.75 17.04 9.75
C THR A 651 -30.68 18.23 9.85
N TYR A 652 -31.58 18.38 8.88
CA TYR A 652 -32.59 19.43 8.87
C TYR A 652 -33.88 18.95 8.20
N ASP A 653 -34.99 19.52 8.66
CA ASP A 653 -36.30 19.36 8.05
C ASP A 653 -36.74 20.68 7.42
N VAL A 654 -37.56 20.59 6.37
CA VAL A 654 -38.20 21.75 5.73
C VAL A 654 -39.72 21.60 5.79
N LEU A 655 -40.37 22.52 6.49
CA LEU A 655 -41.81 22.64 6.59
C LEU A 655 -42.32 23.73 5.65
N ASP A 656 -43.23 23.38 4.75
CA ASP A 656 -44.01 24.38 4.01
C ASP A 656 -45.05 24.99 4.95
N MET A 657 -44.85 26.24 5.35
CA MET A 657 -45.71 26.94 6.31
C MET A 657 -47.07 27.32 5.72
N ASN A 658 -47.16 27.41 4.39
CA ASN A 658 -48.41 27.71 3.69
C ASN A 658 -49.28 26.46 3.55
N ALA A 659 -48.68 25.31 3.25
CA ALA A 659 -49.36 24.03 3.11
C ALA A 659 -49.56 23.30 4.46
N GLY A 660 -48.69 23.56 5.44
CA GLY A 660 -48.65 22.85 6.72
C GLY A 660 -48.09 21.43 6.60
N GLU A 661 -47.22 21.18 5.62
CA GLU A 661 -46.69 19.85 5.29
C GLU A 661 -45.15 19.88 5.26
N VAL A 662 -44.52 18.84 5.80
CA VAL A 662 -43.07 18.65 5.70
C VAL A 662 -42.74 18.23 4.27
N VAL A 663 -41.95 19.06 3.58
CA VAL A 663 -41.58 18.85 2.17
C VAL A 663 -40.20 18.20 2.02
N LEU A 664 -39.41 18.20 3.09
CA LEU A 664 -38.12 17.52 3.17
C LEU A 664 -37.89 17.11 4.62
N GLU A 665 -37.53 15.85 4.84
CA GLU A 665 -37.28 15.27 6.17
C GLU A 665 -35.88 14.64 6.20
N ASN A 666 -35.13 14.84 7.29
CA ASN A 666 -33.79 14.30 7.52
C ASN A 666 -32.76 14.67 6.42
N GLY A 667 -32.80 15.91 5.91
CA GLY A 667 -31.76 16.40 5.00
C GLY A 667 -30.43 16.54 5.71
N TYR A 668 -29.34 16.01 5.17
CA TYR A 668 -28.02 16.12 5.80
C TYR A 668 -27.39 17.50 5.59
N ILE A 669 -26.75 18.02 6.64
CA ILE A 669 -25.84 19.16 6.55
C ILE A 669 -24.43 18.62 6.28
N TYR A 670 -24.05 18.66 5.00
CA TYR A 670 -22.75 18.21 4.52
C TYR A 670 -21.65 19.29 4.70
N SER A 671 -20.40 18.95 4.34
CA SER A 671 -19.27 19.89 4.29
C SER A 671 -19.60 21.14 3.46
N PRO A 672 -18.90 22.28 3.67
CA PRO A 672 -19.08 23.48 2.83
C PRO A 672 -19.01 23.12 1.34
N GLU A 673 -19.81 23.83 0.53
CA GLU A 673 -19.93 23.66 -0.94
C GLU A 673 -20.84 22.52 -1.42
N SER A 674 -21.52 21.82 -0.51
CA SER A 674 -22.52 20.80 -0.88
C SER A 674 -23.95 21.30 -0.75
N ASP A 675 -24.76 21.08 -1.77
CA ASP A 675 -26.19 21.41 -1.77
C ASP A 675 -27.01 20.22 -1.23
N GLY A 676 -28.02 20.51 -0.41
CA GLY A 676 -29.00 19.54 0.05
C GLY A 676 -30.06 19.19 -1.01
N PRO A 677 -31.02 18.31 -0.67
CA PRO A 677 -32.02 17.84 -1.62
C PRO A 677 -32.92 18.95 -2.19
N LEU A 678 -33.46 18.71 -3.39
CA LEU A 678 -34.33 19.65 -4.10
C LEU A 678 -35.74 19.67 -3.51
N PHE A 679 -36.26 20.85 -3.17
CA PHE A 679 -37.67 21.06 -2.84
C PHE A 679 -38.13 22.40 -3.44
N ASP A 680 -39.35 22.46 -3.98
CA ASP A 680 -39.92 23.68 -4.59
C ASP A 680 -39.02 24.38 -5.65
N GLY A 681 -38.11 23.63 -6.30
CA GLY A 681 -37.14 24.22 -7.25
C GLY A 681 -35.93 24.89 -6.58
N LEU A 682 -35.72 24.67 -5.28
CA LEU A 682 -34.66 25.22 -4.44
C LEU A 682 -33.78 24.12 -3.84
N ARG A 683 -32.52 24.45 -3.56
CA ARG A 683 -31.62 23.63 -2.72
C ARG A 683 -31.00 24.49 -1.63
N LEU A 684 -30.72 23.88 -0.48
CA LEU A 684 -30.09 24.55 0.67
C LEU A 684 -28.63 24.20 0.76
N ASN A 685 -27.81 25.15 1.19
CA ASN A 685 -26.40 24.95 1.45
C ASN A 685 -26.09 25.53 2.83
N PHE A 686 -25.30 24.80 3.61
CA PHE A 686 -25.01 25.13 4.99
C PHE A 686 -23.50 25.23 5.17
N ASP A 687 -23.06 26.36 5.72
CA ASP A 687 -21.68 26.52 6.19
C ASP A 687 -21.67 26.39 7.71
N ASN A 688 -21.51 25.15 8.20
CA ASN A 688 -21.47 24.87 9.62
C ASN A 688 -20.09 25.20 10.21
N GLN A 689 -20.06 26.12 11.17
CA GLN A 689 -18.82 26.63 11.73
C GLN A 689 -18.39 25.81 12.95
N ASN A 690 -17.12 25.44 13.02
CA ASN A 690 -16.55 24.79 14.21
C ASN A 690 -16.49 25.76 15.39
N LEU A 691 -16.88 25.29 16.58
CA LEU A 691 -16.82 26.11 17.80
C LEU A 691 -15.39 26.58 18.10
N ASN A 692 -15.15 27.88 17.97
CA ASN A 692 -13.86 28.52 18.26
C ASN A 692 -14.02 30.03 18.49
N ILE A 693 -12.97 30.70 18.98
CA ILE A 693 -12.94 32.17 19.06
C ILE A 693 -12.88 32.75 17.65
N ASN A 694 -13.77 33.70 17.36
CA ASN A 694 -13.69 34.54 16.19
C ASN A 694 -12.72 35.70 16.46
N TYR A 695 -11.44 35.48 16.16
CA TYR A 695 -10.39 36.49 16.34
C TYR A 695 -10.49 37.68 15.38
N GLU A 696 -11.33 37.62 14.35
CA GLU A 696 -11.55 38.78 13.45
C GLU A 696 -12.47 39.82 14.09
N LEU A 697 -13.43 39.37 14.92
CA LEU A 697 -14.36 40.24 15.64
C LEU A 697 -13.95 40.48 17.09
N THR A 698 -13.20 39.56 17.68
CA THR A 698 -12.72 39.64 19.08
C THR A 698 -11.63 40.70 19.21
N GLY A 699 -11.81 41.65 20.12
CA GLY A 699 -10.84 42.71 20.34
C GLY A 699 -11.33 43.81 21.27
N TRP A 700 -10.46 44.79 21.50
CA TRP A 700 -10.84 46.03 22.16
C TRP A 700 -11.80 46.83 21.28
N THR A 701 -12.85 47.38 21.88
CA THR A 701 -13.75 48.31 21.20
C THR A 701 -13.01 49.54 20.67
N GLU A 702 -13.51 50.14 19.58
CA GLU A 702 -12.84 51.25 18.87
C GLU A 702 -12.54 52.49 19.74
N ASN A 703 -13.26 52.66 20.86
CA ASN A 703 -13.06 53.77 21.78
C ASN A 703 -11.97 53.52 22.83
N SER A 704 -11.42 52.31 22.89
CA SER A 704 -10.39 51.94 23.85
C SER A 704 -8.99 52.29 23.36
N ASN A 705 -8.18 52.86 24.24
CA ASN A 705 -6.74 53.08 24.00
C ASN A 705 -5.86 52.00 24.65
N CYS A 706 -6.47 51.00 25.29
CA CYS A 706 -5.76 49.90 25.93
C CYS A 706 -4.92 49.14 24.90
N ASN A 707 -3.70 48.75 25.29
CA ASN A 707 -2.79 47.98 24.42
C ASN A 707 -2.34 46.66 25.04
N LEU A 708 -3.06 46.15 26.04
CA LEU A 708 -2.84 44.80 26.55
C LEU A 708 -3.12 43.78 25.44
N VAL A 709 -2.24 42.78 25.36
CA VAL A 709 -2.28 41.72 24.34
C VAL A 709 -3.01 40.52 24.90
N THR A 710 -4.18 40.23 24.35
CA THR A 710 -5.03 39.14 24.82
C THR A 710 -4.64 37.81 24.19
N ASN A 711 -4.60 36.77 25.02
CA ASN A 711 -4.52 35.38 24.63
C ASN A 711 -5.74 34.65 25.18
N ILE A 712 -6.50 33.99 24.31
CA ILE A 712 -7.72 33.27 24.66
C ILE A 712 -7.58 31.83 24.21
N LYS A 713 -7.92 30.88 25.07
CA LYS A 713 -7.88 29.47 24.75
C LYS A 713 -8.85 28.70 25.64
N PRO A 714 -9.29 27.49 25.27
CA PRO A 714 -10.03 26.67 26.22
C PRO A 714 -9.15 26.35 27.44
N PHE A 715 -9.74 26.31 28.63
CA PHE A 715 -9.01 26.02 29.86
C PHE A 715 -8.24 24.69 29.76
N ASN A 716 -6.96 24.71 30.18
CA ASN A 716 -6.01 23.59 30.04
C ASN A 716 -5.83 23.06 28.60
N ASN A 717 -6.16 23.86 27.58
CA ASN A 717 -6.16 23.47 26.16
C ASN A 717 -7.12 22.30 25.83
N LEU A 718 -8.12 22.02 26.67
CA LEU A 718 -9.07 20.93 26.47
C LEU A 718 -10.23 21.38 25.58
N LEU A 719 -10.39 20.78 24.39
CA LEU A 719 -11.44 21.18 23.44
C LEU A 719 -12.86 21.10 24.01
N SER A 720 -13.12 20.16 24.92
CA SER A 720 -14.39 20.02 25.65
C SER A 720 -14.74 21.19 26.58
N ARG A 721 -13.81 22.14 26.76
CA ARG A 721 -14.02 23.37 27.56
C ARG A 721 -14.46 24.55 26.72
N ARG A 722 -14.53 24.43 25.40
CA ARG A 722 -15.09 25.51 24.58
C ARG A 722 -16.58 25.64 24.89
N TYR A 723 -17.05 26.88 24.99
CA TYR A 723 -18.46 27.18 25.23
C TYR A 723 -18.96 28.19 24.18
N PRO A 724 -20.13 27.96 23.55
CA PRO A 724 -20.61 28.73 22.40
C PRO A 724 -21.30 30.03 22.84
N ALA A 725 -20.55 30.95 23.43
CA ALA A 725 -21.07 32.23 23.87
C ALA A 725 -20.10 33.39 23.61
N ASP A 726 -20.69 34.57 23.38
CA ASP A 726 -19.96 35.81 23.22
C ASP A 726 -19.86 36.54 24.56
N TYR A 727 -18.74 37.21 24.81
CA TYR A 727 -18.47 37.85 26.09
C TYR A 727 -17.96 39.27 25.94
N GLU A 728 -18.25 40.10 26.94
CA GLU A 728 -17.63 41.40 27.14
C GLU A 728 -16.89 41.42 28.48
N ILE A 729 -15.61 41.82 28.44
CA ILE A 729 -14.86 42.20 29.63
C ILE A 729 -14.95 43.72 29.74
N ARG A 730 -15.70 44.19 30.74
CA ARG A 730 -15.98 45.61 30.96
C ARG A 730 -15.11 46.13 32.09
N PHE A 731 -14.28 47.14 31.83
CA PHE A 731 -13.31 47.66 32.80
C PHE A 731 -13.82 48.92 33.52
N PHE A 732 -13.35 49.07 34.76
CA PHE A 732 -13.72 50.11 35.71
C PHE A 732 -12.47 50.68 36.41
N ASP A 733 -12.60 51.89 36.96
CA ASP A 733 -11.53 52.52 37.74
C ASP A 733 -11.45 51.99 39.18
N GLU A 734 -12.50 51.31 39.65
CA GLU A 734 -12.58 50.70 40.99
C GLU A 734 -12.63 49.17 40.88
N LEU A 735 -12.32 48.49 41.99
CA LEU A 735 -12.49 47.03 42.09
C LEU A 735 -13.98 46.70 42.17
N VAL A 736 -14.51 46.02 41.16
CA VAL A 736 -15.95 45.81 40.95
C VAL A 736 -16.37 44.34 41.06
N ASP A 737 -15.44 43.41 40.93
CA ASP A 737 -15.72 41.98 41.03
C ASP A 737 -14.67 41.25 41.87
N SER A 738 -15.11 40.17 42.49
CA SER A 738 -14.26 39.25 43.24
C SER A 738 -14.72 37.81 43.08
N SER A 739 -15.27 37.45 41.91
CA SER A 739 -15.85 36.14 41.64
C SER A 739 -14.92 35.01 42.11
N SER A 740 -15.52 34.10 42.88
CA SER A 740 -14.87 33.41 44.00
C SER A 740 -14.12 32.13 43.62
N GLN A 741 -13.31 31.62 44.53
CA GLN A 741 -12.79 30.25 44.51
C GLN A 741 -13.04 29.60 45.88
N PRO A 742 -13.55 28.35 45.96
CA PRO A 742 -13.39 27.53 47.16
C PRO A 742 -11.88 27.26 47.34
N ASP A 743 -11.34 27.66 48.49
CA ASP A 743 -9.97 27.36 48.99
C ASP A 743 -8.76 28.20 48.54
N HIS A 744 -8.92 29.27 47.73
CA HIS A 744 -7.78 30.11 47.30
C HIS A 744 -7.99 31.64 47.42
N GLY A 745 -9.02 32.09 48.12
CA GLY A 745 -9.23 33.52 48.39
C GLY A 745 -9.95 34.30 47.28
N TYR A 746 -10.30 35.55 47.58
CA TYR A 746 -11.07 36.44 46.70
C TYR A 746 -10.11 37.38 45.95
N ILE A 747 -9.74 37.02 44.73
CA ILE A 747 -8.96 37.92 43.87
C ILE A 747 -9.89 39.03 43.39
N LYS A 748 -9.52 40.27 43.67
CA LYS A 748 -10.33 41.42 43.26
C LYS A 748 -9.89 41.90 41.89
N THR A 749 -10.86 42.17 41.04
CA THR A 749 -10.63 42.67 39.68
C THR A 749 -11.34 44.01 39.50
N ASN A 750 -10.80 44.82 38.61
CA ASN A 750 -11.43 46.07 38.18
C ASN A 750 -12.26 45.86 36.91
N PHE A 751 -12.68 44.62 36.61
CA PHE A 751 -13.52 44.31 35.47
C PHE A 751 -14.62 43.33 35.83
N GLU A 752 -15.64 43.28 34.98
CA GLU A 752 -16.68 42.25 35.02
C GLU A 752 -16.73 41.54 33.67
N ILE A 753 -17.12 40.26 33.68
CA ILE A 753 -17.35 39.49 32.45
C ILE A 753 -18.86 39.30 32.27
N TRP A 754 -19.36 39.64 31.09
CA TRP A 754 -20.76 39.56 30.74
C TRP A 754 -20.93 38.69 29.50
N GLU A 755 -21.84 37.73 29.54
CA GLU A 755 -22.28 37.01 28.35
C GLU A 755 -23.27 37.87 27.56
N THR A 756 -23.04 37.96 26.25
CA THR A 756 -23.73 38.86 25.33
C THR A 756 -24.29 38.16 24.09
N THR A 757 -24.27 36.83 24.08
CA THR A 757 -24.83 35.97 23.01
C THR A 757 -26.26 36.38 22.65
N ASP A 758 -27.12 36.53 23.66
CA ASP A 758 -28.48 37.06 23.51
C ASP A 758 -28.51 38.54 23.93
N SER A 759 -28.66 39.42 22.93
CA SER A 759 -28.78 40.86 23.17
C SER A 759 -29.97 41.26 24.07
N ASN A 760 -30.99 40.40 24.19
CA ASN A 760 -32.14 40.63 25.08
C ASN A 760 -31.92 40.09 26.50
N ASN A 761 -30.96 39.19 26.70
CA ASN A 761 -30.63 38.59 27.99
C ASN A 761 -29.12 38.59 28.25
N ILE A 762 -28.58 39.76 28.57
CA ILE A 762 -27.17 39.94 28.92
C ILE A 762 -26.97 39.55 30.39
N GLU A 763 -26.15 38.53 30.64
CA GLU A 763 -25.93 37.96 31.97
C GLU A 763 -24.50 38.18 32.46
N LYS A 764 -24.34 38.56 33.74
CA LYS A 764 -23.01 38.63 34.36
C LYS A 764 -22.52 37.20 34.64
N ARG A 765 -21.30 36.87 34.19
CA ARG A 765 -20.68 35.55 34.38
C ARG A 765 -19.68 35.57 35.52
N LEU A 766 -19.62 34.46 36.26
CA LEU A 766 -18.57 34.23 37.26
C LEU A 766 -17.28 33.81 36.55
N PHE A 767 -16.14 34.12 37.14
CA PHE A 767 -14.84 33.67 36.66
C PHE A 767 -13.87 33.42 37.82
N ILE A 768 -12.83 32.63 37.54
CA ILE A 768 -11.73 32.34 38.45
C ILE A 768 -10.48 33.06 37.96
N VAL A 769 -9.72 33.66 38.87
CA VAL A 769 -8.38 34.18 38.56
C VAL A 769 -7.34 33.26 39.19
N ILE A 770 -6.44 32.70 38.38
CA ILE A 770 -5.27 31.99 38.88
C ILE A 770 -4.18 33.03 39.10
N GLU A 771 -4.05 33.40 40.37
CA GLU A 771 -3.12 34.41 40.84
C GLU A 771 -1.67 33.90 40.79
N LEU A 772 -0.79 34.74 40.25
CA LEU A 772 0.65 34.53 40.18
C LEU A 772 1.43 35.48 41.10
N SER A 773 0.90 36.69 41.35
CA SER A 773 1.54 37.74 42.16
C SER A 773 1.38 37.55 43.68
N GLN A 774 0.34 36.82 44.12
CA GLN A 774 -0.05 36.62 45.53
C GLN A 774 -0.34 37.93 46.29
N ASP A 775 -0.96 38.93 45.64
CA ASP A 775 -1.31 40.24 46.20
C ASP A 775 -2.84 40.50 46.34
N SER A 776 -3.63 39.47 46.08
CA SER A 776 -5.09 39.42 46.03
C SER A 776 -5.74 40.38 45.02
N LEU A 777 -4.99 40.82 44.01
CA LEU A 777 -5.44 41.72 42.94
C LEU A 777 -5.12 41.10 41.59
N TRP A 778 -6.03 41.22 40.62
CA TRP A 778 -5.70 40.82 39.26
C TRP A 778 -4.61 41.70 38.67
N THR A 779 -3.60 41.07 38.07
CA THR A 779 -2.53 41.74 37.31
C THR A 779 -2.43 41.19 35.88
N PRO A 780 -2.06 42.04 34.88
CA PRO A 780 -1.81 41.55 33.52
C PRO A 780 -0.77 40.41 33.52
N GLY A 781 -1.09 39.33 32.80
CA GLY A 781 -0.34 38.08 32.77
C GLY A 781 -0.98 36.95 33.57
N GLU A 782 -1.96 37.24 34.43
CA GLU A 782 -2.71 36.21 35.18
C GLU A 782 -3.85 35.61 34.35
N ARG A 783 -4.20 34.36 34.68
CA ARG A 783 -5.20 33.59 33.93
C ARG A 783 -6.58 33.83 34.51
N VAL A 784 -7.51 34.24 33.66
CA VAL A 784 -8.93 34.47 33.97
C VAL A 784 -9.76 33.38 33.29
N ILE A 785 -10.48 32.56 34.05
CA ILE A 785 -11.24 31.42 33.53
C ILE A 785 -12.73 31.67 33.72
N ILE A 786 -13.48 31.72 32.62
CA ILE A 786 -14.94 31.96 32.65
C ILE A 786 -15.68 30.69 33.08
N LEU A 787 -16.70 30.84 33.93
CA LEU A 787 -17.63 29.78 34.33
C LEU A 787 -18.92 29.85 33.50
N GLN A 788 -19.39 28.68 33.03
CA GLN A 788 -20.59 28.52 32.21
C GLN A 788 -21.89 28.64 33.03
N ASP A 789 -21.85 28.29 34.31
CA ASP A 789 -23.00 28.37 35.21
C ASP A 789 -22.65 29.15 36.50
N SER A 790 -23.67 29.39 37.32
CA SER A 790 -23.52 30.11 38.58
C SER A 790 -23.02 29.22 39.73
N ILE A 791 -22.53 28.00 39.46
CA ILE A 791 -22.14 27.01 40.47
C ILE A 791 -20.68 26.62 40.26
N PHE A 792 -19.89 26.60 41.33
CA PHE A 792 -18.51 26.11 41.24
C PHE A 792 -18.48 24.60 41.02
N SER A 793 -18.44 24.19 39.76
CA SER A 793 -18.22 22.81 39.35
C SER A 793 -17.03 22.74 38.40
N VAL A 794 -16.24 21.66 38.51
CA VAL A 794 -15.13 21.40 37.58
C VAL A 794 -15.66 21.26 36.14
N GLY A 795 -16.95 20.96 35.94
CA GLY A 795 -17.62 20.90 34.64
C GLY A 795 -17.88 22.29 34.02
N ALA A 796 -18.05 23.33 34.83
CA ALA A 796 -18.44 24.67 34.38
C ALA A 796 -17.29 25.53 33.84
N LEU A 797 -16.04 25.07 33.89
CA LEU A 797 -14.89 25.84 33.39
C LEU A 797 -14.90 25.91 31.85
N SER A 798 -14.70 27.10 31.28
CA SER A 798 -14.74 27.33 29.83
C SER A 798 -13.46 27.93 29.25
N TRP A 799 -13.54 29.17 28.75
CA TRP A 799 -12.46 29.92 28.16
C TRP A 799 -11.53 30.48 29.23
N GLU A 800 -10.24 30.34 28.99
CA GLU A 800 -9.15 30.97 29.71
C GLU A 800 -8.65 32.18 28.91
N ILE A 801 -8.55 33.31 29.58
CA ILE A 801 -8.18 34.61 29.03
C ILE A 801 -6.96 35.10 29.81
N ILE A 802 -5.94 35.54 29.08
CA ILE A 802 -4.74 36.17 29.64
C ILE A 802 -4.55 37.49 28.91
N LEU A 803 -4.60 38.61 29.64
CA LEU A 803 -4.27 39.92 29.11
C LEU A 803 -2.82 40.21 29.50
N ASN A 804 -1.91 40.15 28.54
CA ASN A 804 -0.48 40.32 28.75
C ASN A 804 -0.06 41.76 28.53
N TYR A 805 1.06 42.14 29.15
CA TYR A 805 1.77 43.35 28.76
C TYR A 805 2.20 43.28 27.29
N PRO A 806 2.17 44.40 26.55
CA PRO A 806 2.70 44.45 25.19
C PRO A 806 4.19 44.12 25.19
N THR A 807 4.66 43.46 24.13
CA THR A 807 6.09 43.09 23.99
C THR A 807 6.98 44.30 23.72
N ASP A 808 6.42 45.36 23.14
CA ASP A 808 7.11 46.59 22.78
C ASP A 808 6.24 47.82 23.07
N GLY A 809 6.85 48.91 23.58
CA GLY A 809 6.19 50.18 23.86
C GLY A 809 5.80 50.38 25.33
N GLU A 810 5.15 51.51 25.63
CA GLU A 810 4.58 51.78 26.95
C GLU A 810 3.25 51.04 27.13
N THR A 811 3.04 50.44 28.30
CA THR A 811 1.75 49.80 28.65
C THR A 811 0.69 50.86 28.90
N ILE A 812 -0.44 50.76 28.21
CA ILE A 812 -1.66 51.53 28.45
C ILE A 812 -2.68 50.56 29.05
N MET A 813 -2.90 50.69 30.36
CA MET A 813 -3.88 49.90 31.10
C MET A 813 -5.32 50.30 30.70
N PRO A 814 -6.28 49.36 30.74
CA PRO A 814 -7.67 49.69 30.50
C PRO A 814 -8.22 50.59 31.61
N ILE A 815 -9.06 51.54 31.24
CA ILE A 815 -9.72 52.52 32.11
C ILE A 815 -11.25 52.32 32.09
N LEU A 816 -11.98 53.06 32.92
CA LEU A 816 -13.43 53.04 32.93
C LEU A 816 -14.03 53.21 31.53
N GLY A 817 -14.87 52.25 31.15
CA GLY A 817 -15.60 52.25 29.87
C GLY A 817 -14.87 51.53 28.74
N ASP A 818 -13.63 51.08 28.96
CA ASP A 818 -12.98 50.15 28.04
C ASP A 818 -13.69 48.79 28.08
N ILE A 819 -13.95 48.27 26.89
CA ILE A 819 -14.58 46.95 26.70
C ILE A 819 -13.70 46.12 25.77
N TYR A 820 -13.38 44.91 26.21
CA TYR A 820 -12.82 43.87 25.36
C TYR A 820 -13.92 42.88 24.99
N GLN A 821 -14.24 42.78 23.71
CA GLN A 821 -15.29 41.90 23.19
C GLN A 821 -14.70 40.58 22.70
N ILE A 822 -15.37 39.48 23.01
CA ILE A 822 -15.01 38.12 22.61
C ILE A 822 -16.20 37.56 21.85
N PHE A 823 -15.96 37.21 20.60
CA PHE A 823 -16.95 36.57 19.74
C PHE A 823 -16.55 35.13 19.46
N THR A 824 -17.56 34.28 19.32
CA THR A 824 -17.40 32.86 19.02
C THR A 824 -18.03 32.52 17.68
N TYR A 825 -17.36 31.65 16.93
CA TYR A 825 -18.04 30.86 15.91
C TYR A 825 -18.87 29.79 16.61
N ARG A 826 -20.15 29.68 16.28
CA ARG A 826 -21.09 28.75 16.91
C ARG A 826 -21.70 27.82 15.86
N PRO A 827 -21.59 26.49 16.04
CA PRO A 827 -22.19 25.52 15.12
C PRO A 827 -23.71 25.59 15.17
N PHE A 828 -24.37 25.03 14.15
CA PHE A 828 -25.81 24.80 14.19
C PHE A 828 -26.19 23.82 15.30
N THR A 829 -27.35 24.05 15.91
CA THR A 829 -27.93 23.24 16.98
C THR A 829 -29.42 23.04 16.71
N SER A 830 -30.08 22.12 17.43
CA SER A 830 -31.53 21.93 17.34
C SER A 830 -32.38 23.13 17.81
N GLN A 831 -31.74 24.18 18.34
CA GLN A 831 -32.42 25.45 18.64
C GLN A 831 -32.53 26.36 17.42
N ASP A 832 -31.74 26.12 16.37
CA ASP A 832 -31.67 26.97 15.21
C ASP A 832 -32.82 26.71 14.23
N THR A 833 -33.59 27.76 13.94
CA THR A 833 -34.64 27.72 12.91
C THR A 833 -34.52 28.89 11.95
N TYR A 834 -34.73 28.63 10.66
CA TYR A 834 -34.65 29.63 9.59
C TYR A 834 -35.96 29.69 8.83
N GLN A 835 -36.40 30.89 8.46
CA GLN A 835 -37.55 31.08 7.58
C GLN A 835 -37.10 31.64 6.24
N ILE A 836 -37.56 31.01 5.16
CA ILE A 836 -37.26 31.40 3.79
C ILE A 836 -38.54 31.90 3.14
N ASN A 837 -38.53 33.16 2.70
CA ASN A 837 -39.66 33.76 1.99
C ASN A 837 -39.42 33.77 0.47
N THR A 838 -40.14 32.92 -0.26
CA THR A 838 -39.99 32.78 -1.72
C THR A 838 -41.02 33.58 -2.52
N SER A 839 -41.96 34.27 -1.86
CA SER A 839 -43.08 34.98 -2.51
C SER A 839 -42.68 36.07 -3.52
N GLY A 840 -41.44 36.57 -3.44
CA GLY A 840 -40.88 37.54 -4.38
C GLY A 840 -40.27 36.93 -5.65
N LEU A 841 -40.21 35.61 -5.77
CA LEU A 841 -39.44 34.88 -6.79
C LEU A 841 -40.27 34.34 -7.97
N THR A 842 -41.62 34.45 -7.92
CA THR A 842 -42.53 33.82 -8.88
C THR A 842 -42.48 34.44 -10.29
N ILE A 843 -41.96 33.67 -11.26
CA ILE A 843 -41.99 33.81 -12.75
C ILE A 843 -41.39 35.10 -13.35
N LYS A 844 -40.15 34.98 -13.84
CA LYS A 844 -39.76 35.55 -15.15
C LYS A 844 -39.23 34.43 -16.05
N GLY A 845 -40.03 34.06 -17.05
CA GLY A 845 -39.64 33.08 -18.07
C GLY A 845 -38.39 33.51 -18.85
N SER A 846 -37.55 32.53 -19.13
CA SER A 846 -36.49 32.46 -20.14
C SER A 846 -36.20 33.75 -20.94
N GLU A 847 -35.34 34.59 -20.40
CA GLU A 847 -34.28 35.22 -21.18
C GLU A 847 -33.01 35.08 -20.33
N SER A 848 -31.96 34.45 -20.86
CA SER A 848 -30.65 34.60 -20.25
C SER A 848 -30.35 36.09 -20.26
N ASN A 849 -30.49 36.76 -19.11
CA ASN A 849 -30.11 38.17 -18.97
C ASN A 849 -28.58 38.24 -18.93
N ILE A 850 -27.94 37.83 -20.04
CA ILE A 850 -26.59 38.26 -20.35
C ILE A 850 -26.72 39.79 -20.46
N PRO A 851 -26.10 40.55 -19.55
CA PRO A 851 -26.29 41.98 -19.53
C PRO A 851 -25.78 42.55 -20.84
N ASN A 852 -26.60 43.26 -21.62
CA ASN A 852 -26.19 43.74 -22.96
C ASN A 852 -25.08 44.80 -22.95
N GLN A 853 -24.62 45.23 -21.77
CA GLN A 853 -23.61 46.26 -21.60
C GLN A 853 -22.69 45.97 -20.41
N TYR A 854 -21.47 46.46 -20.50
CA TYR A 854 -20.56 46.50 -19.37
C TYR A 854 -21.10 47.47 -18.30
N SER A 855 -21.08 47.06 -17.04
CA SER A 855 -21.43 47.95 -15.93
C SER A 855 -20.51 47.71 -14.75
N LEU A 856 -20.25 48.77 -13.97
CA LEU A 856 -19.65 48.69 -12.63
C LEU A 856 -20.60 49.49 -11.74
N ASN A 857 -21.30 48.79 -10.86
CA ASN A 857 -22.33 49.38 -10.00
C ASN A 857 -21.70 49.92 -8.73
N GLN A 858 -22.45 50.80 -8.05
CA GLN A 858 -21.99 51.32 -6.77
C GLN A 858 -21.89 50.16 -5.77
N ASN A 859 -20.80 50.16 -4.99
CA ASN A 859 -20.60 49.17 -3.95
C ASN A 859 -21.69 49.31 -2.87
N TYR A 860 -22.12 48.18 -2.29
CA TYR A 860 -23.10 48.16 -1.20
C TYR A 860 -22.63 47.23 -0.07
N PRO A 861 -22.72 47.66 1.21
CA PRO A 861 -23.09 49.00 1.66
C PRO A 861 -22.08 50.08 1.20
N ASN A 862 -22.47 51.36 1.20
CA ASN A 862 -21.56 52.50 1.03
C ASN A 862 -22.16 53.76 1.71
N PRO A 863 -21.59 54.26 2.83
CA PRO A 863 -20.33 53.80 3.44
C PRO A 863 -20.38 52.36 3.94
N PHE A 864 -19.22 51.71 4.04
CA PHE A 864 -19.08 50.31 4.44
C PHE A 864 -18.06 50.14 5.57
N ASN A 865 -18.21 49.08 6.37
CA ASN A 865 -17.33 48.74 7.49
C ASN A 865 -17.16 47.21 7.63
N PRO A 866 -15.95 46.65 7.54
CA PRO A 866 -14.98 46.93 6.48
C PRO A 866 -15.34 46.20 5.16
N ASN A 867 -16.46 45.47 5.12
CA ASN A 867 -16.88 44.64 3.99
C ASN A 867 -17.85 45.38 3.06
N THR A 868 -17.62 45.33 1.76
CA THR A 868 -18.54 45.82 0.74
C THR A 868 -18.51 44.97 -0.50
N THR A 869 -19.65 44.81 -1.15
CA THR A 869 -19.77 44.06 -2.40
C THR A 869 -19.86 45.02 -3.57
N ILE A 870 -19.03 44.77 -4.59
CA ILE A 870 -19.00 45.53 -5.84
C ILE A 870 -19.62 44.65 -6.93
N ASN A 871 -20.81 45.03 -7.39
CA ASN A 871 -21.50 44.34 -8.49
C ASN A 871 -21.08 44.93 -9.84
N PHE A 872 -20.83 44.09 -10.83
CA PHE A 872 -20.47 44.51 -12.18
C PHE A 872 -21.01 43.52 -13.23
N THR A 873 -21.12 43.94 -14.48
CA THR A 873 -21.59 43.09 -15.57
C THR A 873 -20.63 43.13 -16.75
N ILE A 874 -20.53 42.01 -17.45
CA ILE A 874 -19.81 41.92 -18.73
C ILE A 874 -20.71 41.26 -19.79
N PRO A 875 -20.94 41.89 -20.95
CA PRO A 875 -21.86 41.40 -21.99
C PRO A 875 -21.30 40.25 -22.81
N THR A 876 -19.98 40.16 -22.89
CA THR A 876 -19.24 39.15 -23.62
C THR A 876 -18.00 38.77 -22.82
N GLU A 877 -17.52 37.55 -23.02
CA GLU A 877 -16.31 37.07 -22.37
C GLU A 877 -15.14 38.03 -22.62
N SER A 878 -14.51 38.52 -21.55
CA SER A 878 -13.51 39.58 -21.63
C SER A 878 -12.50 39.49 -20.51
N TYR A 879 -11.25 39.85 -20.82
CA TYR A 879 -10.26 40.11 -19.80
C TYR A 879 -10.70 41.32 -18.97
N THR A 880 -10.87 41.11 -17.67
CA THR A 880 -11.45 42.09 -16.75
C THR A 880 -10.52 42.30 -15.57
N ARG A 881 -10.20 43.56 -15.31
CA ARG A 881 -9.34 43.96 -14.21
C ARG A 881 -10.04 44.95 -13.30
N ILE A 882 -10.19 44.61 -12.02
CA ILE A 882 -10.78 45.50 -11.00
C ILE A 882 -9.73 45.78 -9.93
N VAL A 883 -9.42 47.06 -9.74
CA VAL A 883 -8.38 47.52 -8.80
C VAL A 883 -8.95 48.61 -7.91
N VAL A 884 -8.68 48.50 -6.60
CA VAL A 884 -8.98 49.53 -5.60
C VAL A 884 -7.79 50.44 -5.43
N TYR A 885 -8.06 51.74 -5.42
CA TYR A 885 -7.09 52.82 -5.21
C TYR A 885 -7.48 53.68 -4.02
N ASP A 886 -6.49 54.27 -3.36
CA ASP A 886 -6.73 55.31 -2.35
C ASP A 886 -6.95 56.69 -3.00
N ILE A 887 -7.21 57.70 -2.17
CA ILE A 887 -7.41 59.09 -2.62
C ILE A 887 -6.17 59.70 -3.33
N MET A 888 -4.98 59.14 -3.11
CA MET A 888 -3.74 59.55 -3.77
C MET A 888 -3.52 58.81 -5.10
N GLY A 889 -4.42 57.90 -5.48
CA GLY A 889 -4.31 57.09 -6.70
C GLY A 889 -3.33 55.92 -6.57
N ARG A 890 -2.90 55.56 -5.35
CA ARG A 890 -2.03 54.41 -5.11
C ARG A 890 -2.89 53.13 -5.12
N LYS A 891 -2.39 52.07 -5.76
CA LYS A 891 -3.06 50.75 -5.78
C LYS A 891 -3.06 50.17 -4.37
N VAL A 892 -4.26 49.91 -3.86
CA VAL A 892 -4.51 49.32 -2.52
C VAL A 892 -4.69 47.81 -2.65
N LYS A 893 -5.59 47.36 -3.53
CA LYS A 893 -5.89 45.95 -3.75
C LYS A 893 -6.22 45.68 -5.22
N GLU A 894 -5.74 44.58 -5.77
CA GLU A 894 -6.30 44.02 -7.01
C GLU A 894 -7.34 42.99 -6.63
N LEU A 895 -8.58 43.21 -7.05
CA LEU A 895 -9.71 42.33 -6.75
C LEU A 895 -9.87 41.29 -7.85
N ILE A 896 -9.74 41.70 -9.12
CA ILE A 896 -9.82 40.79 -10.28
C ILE A 896 -8.71 41.14 -11.27
N ASN A 897 -8.09 40.12 -11.85
CA ASN A 897 -7.16 40.25 -12.98
C ASN A 897 -7.15 38.98 -13.87
N SER A 898 -8.30 38.64 -14.44
CA SER A 898 -8.52 37.39 -15.18
C SER A 898 -9.52 37.56 -16.33
N ARG A 899 -9.73 36.51 -17.12
CA ARG A 899 -10.75 36.44 -18.18
C ARG A 899 -12.04 35.91 -17.54
N LEU A 900 -13.14 36.66 -17.71
CA LEU A 900 -14.44 36.32 -17.13
C LEU A 900 -15.47 36.09 -18.25
N THR A 901 -16.43 35.19 -18.03
CA THR A 901 -17.54 34.85 -18.94
C THR A 901 -18.65 35.91 -18.91
N ALA A 902 -19.40 36.01 -20.01
CA ALA A 902 -20.52 36.95 -20.12
C ALA A 902 -21.54 36.72 -18.99
N GLY A 903 -21.89 37.77 -18.24
CA GLY A 903 -22.78 37.64 -17.09
C GLY A 903 -22.70 38.80 -16.10
N SER A 904 -23.48 38.68 -15.03
CA SER A 904 -23.39 39.54 -13.86
C SER A 904 -22.45 38.90 -12.84
N HIS A 905 -21.59 39.71 -12.23
CA HIS A 905 -20.55 39.28 -11.30
C HIS A 905 -20.61 40.15 -10.05
N ASN A 906 -20.20 39.61 -8.92
CA ASN A 906 -20.00 40.38 -7.69
C ASN A 906 -18.58 40.12 -7.16
N ILE A 907 -18.04 41.08 -6.42
CA ILE A 907 -16.79 40.86 -5.70
C ILE A 907 -16.80 41.57 -4.36
N LEU A 908 -16.43 40.83 -3.32
CA LEU A 908 -16.25 41.34 -1.97
C LEU A 908 -14.90 42.06 -1.86
N TRP A 909 -14.92 43.25 -1.29
CA TRP A 909 -13.71 43.88 -0.74
C TRP A 909 -13.88 44.08 0.76
N ASN A 910 -12.97 43.48 1.52
CA ASN A 910 -12.96 43.49 2.98
C ASN A 910 -12.14 44.64 3.57
N GLY A 911 -11.93 45.71 2.81
CA GLY A 911 -11.14 46.85 3.25
C GLY A 911 -9.64 46.55 3.43
N LYS A 912 -9.13 45.35 3.14
CA LYS A 912 -7.69 45.01 3.25
C LYS A 912 -6.95 45.31 1.94
N ASN A 913 -5.65 45.63 2.04
CA ASN A 913 -4.77 45.84 0.90
C ASN A 913 -4.17 44.51 0.39
N ASN A 914 -3.31 44.57 -0.63
CA ASN A 914 -2.68 43.37 -1.22
C ASN A 914 -1.84 42.53 -0.24
N PHE A 915 -1.38 43.12 0.86
CA PHE A 915 -0.58 42.45 1.90
C PHE A 915 -1.43 41.97 3.08
N GLY A 916 -2.77 41.98 2.94
CA GLY A 916 -3.69 41.59 4.02
C GLY A 916 -3.83 42.64 5.14
N ILE A 917 -3.17 43.79 5.01
CA ILE A 917 -3.22 44.86 6.01
C ILE A 917 -4.48 45.70 5.78
N GLU A 918 -5.20 46.02 6.85
CA GLU A 918 -6.39 46.84 6.79
C GLU A 918 -6.12 48.23 6.22
N SER A 919 -7.01 48.71 5.36
CA SER A 919 -6.98 50.07 4.85
C SER A 919 -7.61 51.03 5.87
N SER A 920 -7.10 52.25 5.97
CA SER A 920 -7.61 53.27 6.90
C SER A 920 -9.02 53.75 6.52
N THR A 921 -9.86 54.16 7.49
CA THR A 921 -11.10 54.91 7.21
C THR A 921 -10.84 56.04 6.23
N GLY A 922 -11.63 56.13 5.16
CA GLY A 922 -11.37 57.08 4.09
C GLY A 922 -12.09 56.79 2.79
N ILE A 923 -11.77 57.61 1.78
CA ILE A 923 -12.32 57.49 0.43
C ILE A 923 -11.40 56.63 -0.42
N TYR A 924 -12.00 55.63 -1.06
CA TYR A 924 -11.36 54.73 -2.01
C TYR A 924 -12.07 54.77 -3.36
N PHE A 925 -11.38 54.29 -4.39
CA PHE A 925 -11.90 54.21 -5.74
C PHE A 925 -11.69 52.81 -6.30
N ALA A 926 -12.76 52.11 -6.65
CA ALA A 926 -12.65 50.87 -7.41
C ALA A 926 -12.77 51.19 -8.90
N LYS A 927 -11.82 50.74 -9.70
CA LYS A 927 -11.79 50.91 -11.14
C LYS A 927 -11.82 49.56 -11.84
N MET A 928 -12.84 49.37 -12.68
CA MET A 928 -12.91 48.27 -13.64
C MET A 928 -12.31 48.71 -14.97
N THR A 929 -11.51 47.84 -15.58
CA THR A 929 -10.94 48.03 -16.91
C THR A 929 -11.06 46.72 -17.69
N THR A 930 -11.66 46.80 -18.87
CA THR A 930 -11.68 45.78 -19.91
C THR A 930 -11.15 46.42 -21.22
N PRO A 931 -10.94 45.67 -22.32
CA PRO A 931 -10.56 46.26 -23.60
C PRO A 931 -11.53 47.34 -24.11
N GLU A 932 -12.82 47.20 -23.80
CA GLU A 932 -13.90 48.06 -24.35
C GLU A 932 -14.58 48.95 -23.31
N TYR A 933 -14.31 48.76 -22.01
CA TYR A 933 -14.99 49.47 -20.93
C TYR A 933 -14.06 49.85 -19.79
N SER A 934 -14.20 51.08 -19.29
CA SER A 934 -13.56 51.49 -18.03
C SER A 934 -14.47 52.41 -17.23
N LYS A 935 -14.69 52.06 -15.96
CA LYS A 935 -15.48 52.85 -15.02
C LYS A 935 -14.84 52.81 -13.64
N THR A 936 -14.96 53.92 -12.92
CA THR A 936 -14.51 54.07 -11.54
C THR A 936 -15.68 54.45 -10.66
N ILE A 937 -15.80 53.82 -9.49
CA ILE A 937 -16.79 54.12 -8.45
C ILE A 937 -16.09 54.63 -7.19
N LYS A 938 -16.75 55.53 -6.45
CA LYS A 938 -16.25 56.06 -5.17
C LYS A 938 -16.82 55.23 -4.03
N MET A 939 -15.94 54.73 -3.19
CA MET A 939 -16.27 53.92 -2.01
C MET A 939 -15.84 54.67 -0.75
N VAL A 940 -16.64 54.64 0.31
CA VAL A 940 -16.33 55.27 1.59
C VAL A 940 -16.22 54.18 2.65
N LEU A 941 -14.99 53.86 3.03
CA LEU A 941 -14.72 52.98 4.16
C LEU A 941 -14.89 53.81 5.43
N MET A 942 -15.87 53.47 6.25
CA MET A 942 -15.99 54.00 7.60
C MET A 942 -15.77 52.82 8.53
N LYS A 943 -14.63 52.81 9.22
CA LYS A 943 -14.55 52.10 10.49
C LYS A 943 -15.33 52.93 11.50
#